data_AF-A0A2C5ZHS4-F1
#
_entry.id   AF-A0A2C5ZHS4-F1
#
_cell.length_a   1.000
_cell.length_b   1.000
_cell.length_c   1.000
_cell.angle_alpha   90.00
_cell.angle_beta   90.00
_cell.angle_gamma   90.00
#
_symmetry.space_group_name_H-M   'P 1'
#
loop_
_entity.id
_entity.type
_entity.pdbx_description
1 polymer ?
#
loop_
_entity_poly.entity_id
_entity_poly.type
_entity_poly.pdbx_seq_one_letter_code
_entity_poly.pdbx_strand_id
1 'polypeptide(L)'
;MPLAPAAVLLRNDRLLTLLTSHLPKSLTLLRRLQTAARGIGTNPGARVLFITDDDTGVFTAAYADVVGQTFIFSSIQTVDHDHDGSAAQLAALLDALARLARETSSMLLASLSSDVRAVLELSGRLVPRPSGLFELWLLDVGCLPAVGEVLPGGMCWGRATMDDCVAVVSRSDIPRTPEFLHGLPSLVIKSEDETPVAWAFLGVDGSLISLHCEEHHRRNGLARKLAVKLLREGMDLLDGCGPWASAHVSVANKAAQALFRSLNGRPVSVVSCRHRRLYIVMSTFNGIVAEFPDIRIDYFRRHPTSPPPLACFLSHIHSDHLAGLESLRSPFVYCSAATREMLLRLERYPCRINYAKGILEARQQTYSHLARILKPLPLETPTIMELRPGRTIRVTLFDANHCPGSVMFLIEGSGKSILYTGDVRCEPDFISGLRRSPVLIEYCYGIRTLDTLYLDTSFIADVPFPPKAAGIGELICAVSQYPDDTVFHIRAWTYGYEDVWIALARALNSPIHVDDYKLRVYGALRARADHHLAAGAAALTGHMCGNTPYPGCLTSDTGVRLHSCEKGNMCAVATGPSVVSIQPIVTRLANGEALAEQGVGGGGDDLEREAELAFSLQENDAAALMDLWVCIRPSDSLDEAQREGLKKAINDVRDKGRELSLNVAASSLDKGDQARIQNALSRLISDGKHAETGDDGETVGGLPRVIRFPYSRHSSYPELCELVDLFTPHDVWPCTVNVERWKAQGLCRFVRIENLFGIFCSGEKAYAHDQMMAERERTASEMERDDDDSQQTSISIASSRHPVSRNEAFIRMRANVSSDDDDWRPIPLLSTDGGHDVAEQEL
;
A
#
# COMPACT_ATOMS: atom_id res chain seq x y z
N MET A 1 12.82 37.67 11.69
CA MET A 1 12.78 38.96 10.95
C MET A 1 11.37 39.51 10.93
N PRO A 2 11.17 40.84 10.82
CA PRO A 2 9.86 41.42 10.50
C PRO A 2 9.46 41.04 9.07
N LEU A 3 8.19 40.67 8.88
CA LEU A 3 7.65 40.21 7.59
C LEU A 3 7.24 41.40 6.71
N ALA A 4 7.83 41.52 5.51
CA ALA A 4 7.46 42.56 4.55
C ALA A 4 6.18 42.18 3.75
N PRO A 5 5.35 43.14 3.33
CA PRO A 5 4.22 42.88 2.44
C PRO A 5 4.66 42.32 1.08
N ALA A 6 3.87 41.44 0.45
CA ALA A 6 4.23 40.88 -0.87
C ALA A 6 4.55 41.96 -1.91
N ALA A 7 3.82 43.07 -1.93
CA ALA A 7 4.05 44.18 -2.86
C ALA A 7 5.49 44.75 -2.83
N VAL A 8 6.20 44.64 -1.71
CA VAL A 8 7.60 45.08 -1.56
C VAL A 8 8.59 44.04 -2.09
N LEU A 9 8.29 42.75 -1.91
CA LEU A 9 9.16 41.64 -2.32
C LEU A 9 8.89 41.11 -3.75
N LEU A 10 7.74 41.43 -4.35
CA LEU A 10 7.43 41.12 -5.75
C LEU A 10 8.32 41.88 -6.76
N ARG A 11 9.10 42.86 -6.29
CA ARG A 11 10.17 43.54 -7.04
C ARG A 11 11.58 43.24 -6.47
N ASN A 12 11.76 42.05 -5.89
CA ASN A 12 13.07 41.61 -5.43
C ASN A 12 13.86 41.04 -6.63
N ASP A 13 14.58 41.93 -7.34
CA ASP A 13 15.37 41.57 -8.52
C ASP A 13 16.41 40.47 -8.23
N ARG A 14 16.97 40.43 -7.01
CA ARG A 14 17.88 39.35 -6.58
C ARG A 14 17.18 37.98 -6.56
N LEU A 15 15.98 37.88 -5.99
CA LEU A 15 15.20 36.63 -5.97
C LEU A 15 14.79 36.20 -7.38
N LEU A 16 14.37 37.15 -8.23
CA LEU A 16 14.02 36.86 -9.62
C LEU A 16 15.25 36.39 -10.43
N THR A 17 16.42 36.97 -10.19
CA THR A 17 17.69 36.54 -10.82
C THR A 17 18.09 35.14 -10.37
N LEU A 18 18.04 34.85 -9.07
CA LEU A 18 18.31 33.52 -8.51
C LEU A 18 17.33 32.45 -9.02
N LEU A 19 16.03 32.75 -9.06
CA LEU A 19 15.07 31.83 -9.65
C LEU A 19 15.35 31.65 -11.16
N THR A 20 15.76 32.68 -11.89
CA THR A 20 16.10 32.56 -13.32
C THR A 20 17.33 31.65 -13.54
N SER A 21 18.36 31.72 -12.69
CA SER A 21 19.54 30.85 -12.83
C SER A 21 19.29 29.37 -12.47
N HIS A 22 18.23 29.07 -11.71
CA HIS A 22 17.78 27.71 -11.39
C HIS A 22 16.68 27.18 -12.33
N LEU A 23 16.48 27.84 -13.48
CA LEU A 23 15.58 27.32 -14.51
C LEU A 23 16.11 25.99 -15.10
N PRO A 24 15.23 25.02 -15.40
CA PRO A 24 13.78 25.17 -15.38
C PRO A 24 13.09 24.72 -14.08
N LYS A 25 13.81 24.20 -13.07
CA LYS A 25 13.19 23.64 -11.85
C LYS A 25 12.48 24.70 -11.00
N SER A 26 12.95 25.95 -11.04
CA SER A 26 12.35 27.12 -10.39
C SER A 26 11.10 27.69 -11.07
N LEU A 27 10.74 27.23 -12.28
CA LEU A 27 9.80 27.90 -13.18
C LEU A 27 8.46 28.23 -12.53
N THR A 28 7.88 27.30 -11.77
CA THR A 28 6.54 27.46 -11.16
C THR A 28 6.50 28.62 -10.16
N LEU A 29 7.51 28.75 -9.29
CA LEU A 29 7.57 29.89 -8.34
C LEU A 29 7.90 31.20 -9.07
N LEU A 30 8.82 31.17 -10.04
CA LEU A 30 9.18 32.34 -10.84
C LEU A 30 7.97 32.92 -11.56
N ARG A 31 7.21 32.08 -12.27
CA ARG A 31 5.97 32.47 -12.96
C ARG A 31 4.92 32.95 -11.97
N ARG A 32 4.78 32.33 -10.79
CA ARG A 32 3.84 32.80 -9.77
C ARG A 32 4.18 34.20 -9.25
N LEU A 33 5.46 34.52 -9.06
CA LEU A 33 5.87 35.87 -8.66
C LEU A 33 5.60 36.90 -9.77
N GLN A 34 5.83 36.53 -11.03
CA GLN A 34 5.54 37.39 -12.19
C GLN A 34 4.04 37.69 -12.35
N THR A 35 3.17 36.67 -12.26
CA THR A 35 1.70 36.87 -12.33
C THR A 35 1.21 37.68 -11.14
N ALA A 36 1.74 37.40 -9.95
CA ALA A 36 1.37 38.12 -8.74
C ALA A 36 1.76 39.61 -8.79
N ALA A 37 2.90 39.95 -9.41
CA ALA A 37 3.33 41.33 -9.65
C ALA A 37 2.41 42.08 -10.64
N ARG A 38 1.68 41.37 -11.51
CA ARG A 38 0.63 41.89 -12.41
C ARG A 38 -0.77 41.91 -11.75
N GLY A 39 -0.88 41.51 -10.47
CA GLY A 39 -2.15 41.40 -9.75
C GLY A 39 -2.98 40.15 -10.07
N ILE A 40 -2.47 39.23 -10.91
CA ILE A 40 -3.23 38.06 -11.37
C ILE A 40 -3.35 37.04 -10.24
N GLY A 41 -4.57 36.85 -9.74
CA GLY A 41 -4.89 35.90 -8.67
C GLY A 41 -4.17 36.18 -7.35
N THR A 42 -3.74 37.42 -7.07
CA THR A 42 -3.09 37.80 -5.79
C THR A 42 -4.13 38.23 -4.76
N ASN A 43 -4.08 37.65 -3.56
CA ASN A 43 -4.85 38.11 -2.41
C ASN A 43 -4.09 39.18 -1.59
N PRO A 44 -4.78 40.15 -0.95
CA PRO A 44 -4.13 41.16 -0.09
C PRO A 44 -3.32 40.58 1.09
N GLY A 45 -3.68 39.38 1.54
CA GLY A 45 -2.99 38.63 2.57
C GLY A 45 -1.68 37.95 2.13
N ALA A 46 -1.41 37.86 0.82
CA ALA A 46 -0.25 37.13 0.31
C ALA A 46 1.09 37.75 0.77
N ARG A 47 2.10 36.91 0.97
CA ARG A 47 3.46 37.28 1.40
C ARG A 47 4.49 36.53 0.55
N VAL A 48 5.69 37.09 0.41
CA VAL A 48 6.84 36.34 -0.13
C VAL A 48 7.76 36.04 1.04
N LEU A 49 8.18 34.79 1.16
CA LEU A 49 9.21 34.34 2.08
C LEU A 49 10.46 34.03 1.27
N PHE A 50 11.61 34.49 1.74
CA PHE A 50 12.90 34.25 1.11
C PHE A 50 13.94 34.07 2.22
N ILE A 51 14.52 32.89 2.26
CA ILE A 51 15.60 32.48 3.17
C ILE A 51 16.77 32.17 2.25
N THR A 52 17.90 32.83 2.49
CA THR A 52 19.12 32.66 1.70
C THR A 52 20.29 32.59 2.66
N ASP A 53 21.28 31.80 2.30
CA ASP A 53 22.62 31.89 2.84
C ASP A 53 23.48 32.61 1.81
N ASP A 54 24.06 33.74 2.21
CA ASP A 54 24.81 34.63 1.31
C ASP A 54 26.21 34.06 1.01
N ASP A 55 26.74 33.17 1.85
CA ASP A 55 28.09 32.59 1.69
C ASP A 55 28.09 31.35 0.79
N THR A 56 26.98 30.59 0.72
CA THR A 56 26.85 29.34 -0.06
C THR A 56 26.02 29.48 -1.34
N GLY A 57 25.19 30.52 -1.45
CA GLY A 57 24.23 30.69 -2.55
C GLY A 57 23.02 29.75 -2.48
N VAL A 58 22.89 28.98 -1.40
CA VAL A 58 21.75 28.08 -1.14
C VAL A 58 20.56 28.91 -0.63
N PHE A 59 19.40 28.75 -1.25
CA PHE A 59 18.20 29.50 -0.87
C PHE A 59 16.92 28.68 -0.93
N THR A 60 15.93 29.13 -0.17
CA THR A 60 14.58 28.58 -0.11
C THR A 60 13.59 29.74 -0.11
N ALA A 61 12.64 29.70 -1.04
CA ALA A 61 11.69 30.78 -1.28
C ALA A 61 10.25 30.26 -1.40
N ALA A 62 9.29 31.07 -0.98
CA ALA A 62 7.88 30.79 -1.21
C ALA A 62 7.06 32.04 -1.52
N TYR A 63 6.09 31.89 -2.42
CA TYR A 63 4.93 32.78 -2.48
C TYR A 63 3.86 32.16 -1.58
N ALA A 64 3.58 32.78 -0.43
CA ALA A 64 2.65 32.32 0.57
C ALA A 64 1.29 33.03 0.42
N ASP A 65 0.24 32.27 0.11
CA ASP A 65 -1.13 32.77 0.08
C ASP A 65 -2.01 31.86 0.95
N VAL A 66 -2.53 32.45 2.03
CA VAL A 66 -3.28 31.75 3.06
C VAL A 66 -4.71 31.41 2.60
N VAL A 67 -5.24 32.18 1.64
CA VAL A 67 -6.58 32.00 1.06
C VAL A 67 -6.50 31.28 -0.30
N GLY A 68 -5.38 31.45 -1.02
CA GLY A 68 -5.13 30.87 -2.33
C GLY A 68 -4.17 29.68 -2.31
N GLN A 69 -3.17 29.74 -3.20
CA GLN A 69 -2.17 28.69 -3.41
C GLN A 69 -0.76 29.18 -3.03
N THR A 70 -0.06 28.39 -2.21
CA THR A 70 1.31 28.66 -1.78
C THR A 70 2.31 27.85 -2.59
N PHE A 71 3.28 28.51 -3.21
CA PHE A 71 4.29 27.91 -4.09
C PHE A 71 5.65 27.95 -3.40
N ILE A 72 6.44 26.88 -3.48
CA ILE A 72 7.73 26.74 -2.79
C ILE A 72 8.82 26.31 -3.79
N PHE A 73 10.00 26.91 -3.70
CA PHE A 73 11.24 26.45 -4.32
C PHE A 73 12.36 26.38 -3.28
N SER A 74 13.30 25.45 -3.46
CA SER A 74 14.51 25.36 -2.64
C SER A 74 15.66 24.82 -3.48
N SER A 75 16.87 25.32 -3.22
CA SER A 75 18.10 24.90 -3.91
C SER A 75 18.38 23.40 -3.78
N ILE A 76 17.77 22.69 -2.82
CA ILE A 76 17.79 21.21 -2.72
C ILE A 76 17.36 20.50 -4.02
N GLN A 77 16.54 21.17 -4.85
CA GLN A 77 16.12 20.66 -6.15
C GLN A 77 17.26 20.68 -7.19
N THR A 78 18.38 21.35 -6.91
CA THR A 78 19.41 21.74 -7.88
C THR A 78 20.86 21.60 -7.40
N VAL A 79 21.08 21.37 -6.11
CA VAL A 79 22.41 21.33 -5.48
C VAL A 79 22.52 20.09 -4.61
N ASP A 80 23.33 19.12 -5.04
CA ASP A 80 23.43 17.78 -4.42
C ASP A 80 24.41 17.70 -3.23
N HIS A 81 24.97 18.84 -2.79
CA HIS A 81 26.09 18.88 -1.83
C HIS A 81 25.79 19.53 -0.48
N ASP A 82 24.66 20.23 -0.33
CA ASP A 82 24.24 20.85 0.95
C ASP A 82 22.76 20.57 1.24
N HIS A 83 22.47 19.31 1.55
CA HIS A 83 21.14 18.87 1.94
C HIS A 83 20.74 19.36 3.33
N ASP A 84 21.68 19.42 4.29
CA ASP A 84 21.40 19.76 5.68
C ASP A 84 21.08 21.26 5.84
N GLY A 85 21.85 22.14 5.19
CA GLY A 85 21.54 23.57 5.13
C GLY A 85 20.20 23.83 4.45
N SER A 86 19.96 23.18 3.30
CA SER A 86 18.68 23.30 2.58
C SER A 86 17.48 22.78 3.39
N ALA A 87 17.64 21.69 4.14
CA ALA A 87 16.59 21.14 5.00
C ALA A 87 16.28 22.05 6.18
N ALA A 88 17.30 22.66 6.81
CA ALA A 88 17.11 23.65 7.87
C ALA A 88 16.38 24.90 7.35
N GLN A 89 16.70 25.38 6.14
CA GLN A 89 15.97 26.48 5.49
C GLN A 89 14.51 26.11 5.22
N LEU A 90 14.22 24.89 4.75
CA LEU A 90 12.85 24.40 4.53
C LEU A 90 12.04 24.28 5.83
N ALA A 91 12.66 23.82 6.93
CA ALA A 91 12.02 23.79 8.24
C ALA A 91 11.69 25.21 8.76
N ALA A 92 12.62 26.15 8.62
CA ALA A 92 12.40 27.56 8.97
C ALA A 92 11.30 28.22 8.11
N LEU A 93 11.22 27.86 6.83
CA LEU A 93 10.13 28.27 5.93
C LEU A 93 8.78 27.74 6.43
N LEU A 94 8.69 26.46 6.81
CA LEU A 94 7.46 25.87 7.37
C LEU A 94 7.01 26.57 8.65
N ASP A 95 7.93 26.90 9.55
CA ASP A 95 7.60 27.64 10.77
C ASP A 95 7.06 29.05 10.47
N ALA A 96 7.57 29.71 9.43
CA ALA A 96 7.05 30.99 8.95
C ALA A 96 5.65 30.85 8.31
N LEU A 97 5.44 29.83 7.47
CA LEU A 97 4.14 29.51 6.87
C LEU A 97 3.09 29.14 7.94
N ALA A 98 3.47 28.35 8.94
CA ALA A 98 2.60 27.96 10.05
C ALA A 98 2.20 29.16 10.92
N ARG A 99 3.08 30.15 11.09
CA ARG A 99 2.74 31.42 11.75
C ARG A 99 1.76 32.27 10.93
N LEU A 100 1.87 32.26 9.60
CA LEU A 100 0.94 32.93 8.69
C LEU A 100 -0.43 32.23 8.61
N ALA A 101 -0.49 30.91 8.77
CA ALA A 101 -1.72 30.11 8.71
C ALA A 101 -2.55 30.06 10.00
N ARG A 102 -2.15 30.76 11.07
CA ARG A 102 -2.79 30.68 12.40
C ARG A 102 -4.28 31.07 12.42
N GLU A 103 -4.76 31.78 11.41
CA GLU A 103 -6.14 32.27 11.32
C GLU A 103 -7.06 31.38 10.46
N THR A 104 -6.52 30.45 9.65
CA THR A 104 -7.30 29.72 8.62
C THR A 104 -7.31 28.19 8.76
N SER A 105 -6.74 27.66 9.86
CA SER A 105 -6.59 26.23 10.20
C SER A 105 -5.83 25.33 9.21
N SER A 106 -5.72 25.70 7.93
CA SER A 106 -4.88 25.03 6.93
C SER A 106 -4.44 26.00 5.83
N MET A 107 -3.46 25.58 5.02
CA MET A 107 -2.95 26.32 3.85
C MET A 107 -2.73 25.35 2.68
N LEU A 108 -3.16 25.72 1.48
CA LEU A 108 -2.95 24.89 0.29
C LEU A 108 -1.57 25.13 -0.31
N LEU A 109 -0.65 24.18 -0.10
CA LEU A 109 0.57 24.11 -0.90
C LEU A 109 0.22 23.64 -2.32
N ALA A 110 0.77 24.35 -3.30
CA ALA A 110 0.70 24.05 -4.72
C ALA A 110 1.69 22.92 -5.10
N SER A 111 2.06 22.85 -6.37
CA SER A 111 3.07 21.93 -6.89
C SER A 111 4.37 21.94 -6.05
N LEU A 112 4.60 20.86 -5.28
CA LEU A 112 5.89 20.56 -4.65
C LEU A 112 6.67 19.55 -5.49
N SER A 113 7.98 19.75 -5.65
CA SER A 113 8.87 18.71 -6.18
C SER A 113 8.95 17.53 -5.20
N SER A 114 9.37 16.36 -5.69
CA SER A 114 9.70 15.18 -4.89
C SER A 114 10.62 15.51 -3.71
N ASP A 115 11.66 16.29 -3.98
CA ASP A 115 12.80 16.49 -3.08
C ASP A 115 12.43 17.44 -1.93
N VAL A 116 11.72 18.53 -2.26
CA VAL A 116 11.12 19.41 -1.24
C VAL A 116 10.06 18.65 -0.46
N ARG A 117 9.17 17.91 -1.14
CA ARG A 117 8.12 17.13 -0.47
C ARG A 117 8.71 16.14 0.53
N ALA A 118 9.75 15.38 0.18
CA ALA A 118 10.35 14.38 1.05
C ALA A 118 10.80 15.00 2.39
N VAL A 119 11.49 16.15 2.34
CA VAL A 119 11.90 16.90 3.54
C VAL A 119 10.69 17.44 4.31
N LEU A 120 9.67 17.96 3.62
CA LEU A 120 8.47 18.51 4.28
C LEU A 120 7.56 17.42 4.89
N GLU A 121 7.51 16.20 4.34
CA GLU A 121 6.76 15.07 4.92
C GLU A 121 7.37 14.60 6.24
N LEU A 122 8.70 14.64 6.39
CA LEU A 122 9.39 14.34 7.65
C LEU A 122 9.02 15.29 8.80
N SER A 123 8.50 16.48 8.50
CA SER A 123 8.04 17.41 9.54
C SER A 123 6.69 17.04 10.18
N GLY A 124 5.98 16.03 9.64
CA GLY A 124 4.62 15.66 10.05
C GLY A 124 3.52 16.67 9.64
N ARG A 125 3.88 17.85 9.13
CA ARG A 125 2.95 18.97 8.87
C ARG A 125 2.35 18.99 7.46
N LEU A 126 2.68 18.02 6.60
CA LEU A 126 2.19 17.95 5.23
C LEU A 126 1.17 16.80 5.05
N VAL A 127 -0.10 17.15 4.88
CA VAL A 127 -1.19 16.17 4.67
C VAL A 127 -1.50 15.99 3.17
N PRO A 128 -1.81 14.78 2.66
CA PRO A 128 -2.18 14.60 1.25
C PRO A 128 -3.66 14.86 0.82
N ARG A 129 -3.95 15.06 -0.49
CA ARG A 129 -5.28 15.31 -1.17
C ARG A 129 -5.89 13.95 -1.66
N PRO A 130 -6.84 13.91 -2.63
CA PRO A 130 -7.16 12.64 -3.34
C PRO A 130 -6.63 12.49 -4.78
N SER A 131 -6.26 13.55 -5.49
CA SER A 131 -6.15 13.62 -6.97
C SER A 131 -4.96 12.88 -7.64
N GLY A 132 -4.15 12.12 -6.91
CA GLY A 132 -3.07 11.29 -7.46
C GLY A 132 -1.73 12.00 -7.74
N LEU A 133 -0.82 11.29 -8.43
CA LEU A 133 0.50 11.80 -8.84
C LEU A 133 0.45 12.50 -10.20
N PHE A 134 1.17 13.61 -10.33
CA PHE A 134 1.31 14.38 -11.56
C PHE A 134 2.78 14.48 -11.94
N GLU A 135 3.08 14.37 -13.23
CA GLU A 135 4.37 14.80 -13.78
C GLU A 135 4.30 16.31 -14.05
N LEU A 136 5.37 17.03 -13.72
CA LEU A 136 5.62 18.36 -14.26
C LEU A 136 6.19 18.17 -15.67
N TRP A 137 5.38 18.46 -16.67
CA TRP A 137 5.80 18.53 -18.07
C TRP A 137 6.26 19.94 -18.38
N LEU A 138 7.43 20.06 -19.01
CA LEU A 138 7.93 21.31 -19.56
C LEU A 138 7.78 21.31 -21.07
N LEU A 139 7.42 22.48 -21.61
CA LEU A 139 7.33 22.74 -23.04
C LEU A 139 8.19 23.96 -23.38
N ASP A 140 8.91 23.87 -24.48
CA ASP A 140 9.54 25.02 -25.12
C ASP A 140 8.56 25.59 -26.16
N VAL A 141 8.04 26.79 -25.90
CA VAL A 141 7.07 27.53 -26.73
C VAL A 141 7.62 27.82 -28.13
N GLY A 142 8.93 28.07 -28.24
CA GLY A 142 9.62 28.26 -29.53
C GLY A 142 9.73 26.97 -30.33
N CYS A 143 9.85 25.83 -29.65
CA CYS A 143 9.86 24.50 -30.25
C CYS A 143 8.45 23.87 -30.42
N LEU A 144 7.36 24.57 -30.12
CA LEU A 144 6.00 24.04 -30.32
C LEU A 144 5.73 23.75 -31.81
N PRO A 145 5.06 22.63 -32.14
CA PRO A 145 4.77 22.26 -33.52
C PRO A 145 3.91 23.30 -34.23
N ALA A 146 4.10 23.45 -35.55
CA ALA A 146 3.16 24.18 -36.38
C ALA A 146 1.80 23.45 -36.40
N VAL A 147 0.71 24.18 -36.16
CA VAL A 147 -0.66 23.65 -36.25
C VAL A 147 -1.52 24.68 -36.98
N GLY A 148 -2.32 24.24 -37.96
CA GLY A 148 -3.15 25.14 -38.76
C GLY A 148 -4.28 25.76 -37.94
N GLU A 149 -4.45 27.08 -38.06
CA GLU A 149 -5.40 27.88 -37.29
C GLU A 149 -6.87 27.68 -37.71
N VAL A 150 -7.08 27.20 -38.92
CA VAL A 150 -8.42 26.90 -39.47
C VAL A 150 -9.06 25.77 -38.67
N LEU A 151 -10.19 26.05 -38.05
CA LEU A 151 -11.05 25.06 -37.38
C LEU A 151 -11.91 24.30 -38.41
N PRO A 152 -12.46 23.12 -38.06
CA PRO A 152 -13.51 22.50 -38.86
C PRO A 152 -14.70 23.45 -39.08
N GLY A 153 -15.46 23.24 -40.16
CA GLY A 153 -16.64 24.05 -40.46
C GLY A 153 -17.65 24.05 -39.31
N GLY A 154 -18.21 25.22 -39.00
CA GLY A 154 -19.13 25.41 -37.89
C GLY A 154 -18.48 25.48 -36.50
N MET A 155 -17.17 25.75 -36.41
CA MET A 155 -16.48 25.99 -35.14
C MET A 155 -15.74 27.33 -35.12
N CYS A 156 -15.80 28.04 -33.99
CA CYS A 156 -15.13 29.33 -33.77
C CYS A 156 -14.20 29.30 -32.55
N TRP A 157 -13.25 30.23 -32.52
CA TRP A 157 -12.41 30.52 -31.36
C TRP A 157 -13.10 31.55 -30.46
N GLY A 158 -13.10 31.32 -29.14
CA GLY A 158 -13.65 32.22 -28.14
C GLY A 158 -12.89 32.20 -26.82
N ARG A 159 -13.27 33.07 -25.90
CA ARG A 159 -12.81 33.08 -24.50
C ARG A 159 -13.88 32.44 -23.61
N ALA A 160 -13.49 31.79 -22.52
CA ALA A 160 -14.45 31.18 -21.59
C ALA A 160 -15.35 32.25 -20.93
N THR A 161 -16.65 32.13 -21.16
CA THR A 161 -17.70 32.86 -20.43
C THR A 161 -17.85 32.31 -19.01
N MET A 162 -18.70 32.93 -18.18
CA MET A 162 -18.97 32.40 -16.84
C MET A 162 -19.67 31.03 -16.90
N ASP A 163 -20.61 30.85 -17.83
CA ASP A 163 -21.34 29.59 -18.02
C ASP A 163 -20.41 28.47 -18.53
N ASP A 164 -19.47 28.80 -19.44
CA ASP A 164 -18.40 27.88 -19.82
C ASP A 164 -17.58 27.47 -18.58
N CYS A 165 -17.23 28.41 -17.70
CA CYS A 165 -16.48 28.12 -16.47
C CYS A 165 -17.26 27.24 -15.48
N VAL A 166 -18.59 27.40 -15.37
CA VAL A 166 -19.45 26.48 -14.60
C VAL A 166 -19.40 25.07 -15.18
N ALA A 167 -19.46 24.93 -16.50
CA ALA A 167 -19.29 23.64 -17.17
C ALA A 167 -17.88 23.05 -16.94
N VAL A 168 -16.82 23.86 -16.99
CA VAL A 168 -15.45 23.39 -16.71
C VAL A 168 -15.30 22.87 -15.28
N VAL A 169 -15.93 23.52 -14.29
CA VAL A 169 -15.94 23.04 -12.90
C VAL A 169 -16.73 21.75 -12.77
N SER A 170 -17.91 21.61 -13.39
CA SER A 170 -18.69 20.36 -13.33
C SER A 170 -18.02 19.15 -14.01
N ARG A 171 -17.04 19.40 -14.89
CA ARG A 171 -16.23 18.40 -15.59
C ARG A 171 -14.87 18.11 -14.91
N SER A 172 -14.59 18.66 -13.73
CA SER A 172 -13.30 18.50 -13.03
C SER A 172 -13.45 18.19 -11.54
N ASP A 173 -12.63 17.26 -11.05
CA ASP A 173 -12.45 16.91 -9.63
C ASP A 173 -11.57 17.93 -8.86
N ILE A 174 -11.05 18.95 -9.53
CA ILE A 174 -10.15 19.95 -8.93
C ILE A 174 -10.98 21.10 -8.35
N PRO A 175 -11.05 21.28 -7.01
CA PRO A 175 -11.83 22.35 -6.40
C PRO A 175 -11.30 23.73 -6.82
N ARG A 176 -12.11 24.41 -7.63
CA ARG A 176 -11.94 25.78 -8.16
C ARG A 176 -13.33 26.39 -8.32
N THR A 177 -13.45 27.70 -8.19
CA THR A 177 -14.72 28.38 -8.47
C THR A 177 -14.79 28.85 -9.94
N PRO A 178 -15.98 29.02 -10.53
CA PRO A 178 -16.14 29.56 -11.87
C PRO A 178 -15.51 30.95 -12.02
N GLU A 179 -15.61 31.81 -11.00
CA GLU A 179 -15.07 33.18 -10.99
C GLU A 179 -13.54 33.17 -11.05
N PHE A 180 -12.90 32.23 -10.33
CA PHE A 180 -11.46 32.02 -10.40
C PHE A 180 -11.02 31.62 -11.82
N LEU A 181 -11.72 30.69 -12.47
CA LEU A 181 -11.40 30.27 -13.84
C LEU A 181 -11.66 31.40 -14.87
N HIS A 182 -12.74 32.17 -14.72
CA HIS A 182 -13.08 33.27 -15.61
C HIS A 182 -12.02 34.40 -15.56
N GLY A 183 -11.39 34.59 -14.39
CA GLY A 183 -10.26 35.51 -14.20
C GLY A 183 -8.94 35.09 -14.86
N LEU A 184 -8.81 33.86 -15.36
CA LEU A 184 -7.58 33.36 -16.00
C LEU A 184 -7.58 33.62 -17.52
N PRO A 185 -6.38 33.67 -18.16
CA PRO A 185 -6.26 33.55 -19.60
C PRO A 185 -6.83 32.19 -20.04
N SER A 186 -7.75 32.21 -21.00
CA SER A 186 -8.47 31.03 -21.45
C SER A 186 -8.74 31.07 -22.95
N LEU A 187 -8.80 29.89 -23.55
CA LEU A 187 -9.19 29.70 -24.95
C LEU A 187 -10.21 28.57 -24.99
N VAL A 188 -11.26 28.77 -25.78
CA VAL A 188 -12.36 27.82 -25.99
C VAL A 188 -12.61 27.70 -27.49
N ILE A 189 -12.90 26.49 -27.95
CA ILE A 189 -13.49 26.22 -29.26
C ILE A 189 -14.97 25.98 -29.02
N LYS A 190 -15.83 26.70 -29.74
CA LYS A 190 -17.28 26.58 -29.68
C LYS A 190 -17.85 26.15 -31.03
N SER A 191 -19.02 25.51 -31.03
CA SER A 191 -19.83 25.25 -32.23
C SER A 191 -20.76 26.43 -32.58
N GLU A 192 -21.46 26.36 -33.72
CA GLU A 192 -22.37 27.42 -34.21
C GLU A 192 -23.51 27.79 -33.24
N ASP A 193 -23.84 26.90 -32.31
CA ASP A 193 -24.83 27.07 -31.23
C ASP A 193 -24.23 27.65 -29.93
N GLU A 194 -22.99 28.15 -29.98
CA GLU A 194 -22.20 28.65 -28.84
C GLU A 194 -21.81 27.60 -27.77
N THR A 195 -22.10 26.31 -27.98
CA THR A 195 -21.74 25.22 -27.07
C THR A 195 -20.20 25.01 -27.01
N PRO A 196 -19.59 24.90 -25.82
CA PRO A 196 -18.14 24.68 -25.69
C PRO A 196 -17.74 23.22 -26.05
N VAL A 197 -16.88 23.10 -27.06
CA VAL A 197 -16.38 21.81 -27.62
C VAL A 197 -15.03 21.40 -27.00
N ALA A 198 -14.14 22.36 -26.78
CA ALA A 198 -12.83 22.13 -26.18
C ALA A 198 -12.31 23.41 -25.51
N TRP A 199 -11.62 23.29 -24.38
CA TRP A 199 -11.18 24.46 -23.58
C TRP A 199 -9.86 24.20 -22.84
N ALA A 200 -9.15 25.28 -22.57
CA ALA A 200 -7.89 25.29 -21.82
C ALA A 200 -7.67 26.64 -21.16
N PHE A 201 -6.92 26.65 -20.06
CA PHE A 201 -6.64 27.84 -19.25
C PHE A 201 -5.15 27.88 -18.90
N LEU A 202 -4.60 29.08 -18.69
CA LEU A 202 -3.29 29.25 -18.06
C LEU A 202 -3.48 29.53 -16.57
N GLY A 203 -2.85 28.72 -15.73
CA GLY A 203 -2.87 28.86 -14.28
C GLY A 203 -2.13 30.11 -13.79
N VAL A 204 -2.28 30.40 -12.49
CA VAL A 204 -1.58 31.51 -11.83
C VAL A 204 -0.06 31.34 -11.77
N ASP A 205 0.46 30.17 -12.15
CA ASP A 205 1.87 29.82 -12.32
C ASP A 205 2.27 29.69 -13.81
N GLY A 206 1.41 30.13 -14.73
CA GLY A 206 1.62 29.99 -16.18
C GLY A 206 1.49 28.54 -16.70
N SER A 207 1.08 27.58 -15.86
CA SER A 207 0.91 26.19 -16.29
C SER A 207 -0.37 26.00 -17.12
N LEU A 208 -0.35 25.12 -18.12
CA LEU A 208 -1.52 24.76 -18.89
C LEU A 208 -2.43 23.84 -18.05
N ILE A 209 -3.63 24.33 -17.70
CA ILE A 209 -4.59 23.65 -16.82
C ILE A 209 -5.96 23.47 -17.50
N SER A 210 -6.74 22.51 -17.00
CA SER A 210 -8.11 22.21 -17.44
C SER A 210 -8.25 21.96 -18.95
N LEU A 211 -7.19 21.46 -19.60
CA LEU A 211 -7.20 21.12 -21.02
C LEU A 211 -8.16 19.95 -21.29
N HIS A 212 -9.26 20.23 -22.00
CA HIS A 212 -10.31 19.27 -22.31
C HIS A 212 -10.73 19.33 -23.79
N CYS A 213 -11.24 18.22 -24.30
CA CYS A 213 -11.96 18.14 -25.56
C CYS A 213 -13.08 17.10 -25.40
N GLU A 214 -14.30 17.52 -25.73
CA GLU A 214 -15.50 16.69 -25.61
C GLU A 214 -15.38 15.40 -26.43
N GLU A 215 -15.95 14.31 -25.92
CA GLU A 215 -15.59 12.95 -26.36
C GLU A 215 -15.81 12.69 -27.85
N HIS A 216 -16.94 13.17 -28.37
CA HIS A 216 -17.33 13.08 -29.77
C HIS A 216 -16.47 13.93 -30.72
N HIS A 217 -15.65 14.84 -30.19
CA HIS A 217 -14.71 15.69 -30.95
C HIS A 217 -13.23 15.35 -30.71
N ARG A 218 -12.93 14.32 -29.90
CA ARG A 218 -11.55 13.81 -29.71
C ARG A 218 -10.97 13.27 -31.03
N ARG A 219 -9.64 13.11 -31.06
CA ARG A 219 -8.83 12.68 -32.23
C ARG A 219 -8.82 13.64 -33.44
N ASN A 220 -9.68 14.66 -33.50
CA ASN A 220 -9.67 15.72 -34.53
C ASN A 220 -8.58 16.80 -34.35
N GLY A 221 -7.57 16.56 -33.51
CA GLY A 221 -6.47 17.51 -33.26
C GLY A 221 -6.81 18.80 -32.49
N LEU A 222 -8.07 19.01 -32.10
CA LEU A 222 -8.55 20.26 -31.48
C LEU A 222 -7.77 20.62 -30.21
N ALA A 223 -7.59 19.68 -29.28
CA ALA A 223 -6.81 19.90 -28.05
C ALA A 223 -5.35 20.31 -28.32
N ARG A 224 -4.74 19.85 -29.43
CA ARG A 224 -3.39 20.23 -29.85
C ARG A 224 -3.36 21.66 -30.43
N LYS A 225 -4.32 22.01 -31.29
CA LYS A 225 -4.49 23.37 -31.82
C LYS A 225 -4.67 24.38 -30.68
N LEU A 226 -5.59 24.07 -29.78
CA LEU A 226 -5.96 24.84 -28.60
C LEU A 226 -4.75 25.07 -27.67
N ALA A 227 -4.02 24.01 -27.31
CA ALA A 227 -2.83 24.12 -26.47
C ALA A 227 -1.73 24.96 -27.12
N VAL A 228 -1.43 24.77 -28.41
CA VAL A 228 -0.39 25.57 -29.10
C VAL A 228 -0.79 27.03 -29.23
N LYS A 229 -2.05 27.32 -29.57
CA LYS A 229 -2.54 28.70 -29.72
C LYS A 229 -2.52 29.44 -28.37
N LEU A 230 -3.07 28.84 -27.32
CA LEU A 230 -3.06 29.42 -25.97
C LEU A 230 -1.63 29.58 -25.40
N LEU A 231 -0.71 28.65 -25.66
CA LEU A 231 0.68 28.78 -25.22
C LEU A 231 1.50 29.79 -26.04
N ARG A 232 1.13 30.10 -27.29
CA ARG A 232 1.79 31.16 -28.05
C ARG A 232 1.25 32.54 -27.70
N GLU A 233 -0.07 32.69 -27.63
CA GLU A 233 -0.72 33.98 -27.38
C GLU A 233 -0.75 34.36 -25.89
N GLY A 234 -0.85 33.39 -24.99
CA GLY A 234 -0.96 33.62 -23.55
C GLY A 234 0.38 33.77 -22.82
N MET A 235 1.50 33.40 -23.44
CA MET A 235 2.83 33.53 -22.81
C MET A 235 3.44 34.93 -22.95
N ASP A 236 3.01 35.72 -23.94
CA ASP A 236 3.35 37.16 -24.03
C ASP A 236 2.77 37.97 -22.85
N LEU A 237 1.74 37.44 -22.17
CA LEU A 237 1.22 37.99 -20.91
C LEU A 237 2.15 37.71 -19.71
N LEU A 238 3.26 36.99 -19.90
CA LEU A 238 4.20 36.50 -18.88
C LEU A 238 5.66 36.82 -19.27
N ASP A 239 6.01 38.11 -19.34
CA ASP A 239 7.33 38.58 -19.79
C ASP A 239 8.56 37.92 -19.16
N GLY A 240 9.63 37.81 -19.96
CA GLY A 240 11.02 37.97 -19.48
C GLY A 240 11.86 36.73 -19.20
N CYS A 241 11.30 35.51 -19.16
CA CYS A 241 12.04 34.31 -18.68
C CYS A 241 12.10 33.14 -19.68
N GLY A 242 12.35 33.44 -20.95
CA GLY A 242 12.56 32.44 -22.00
C GLY A 242 11.30 31.67 -22.42
N PRO A 243 11.43 30.70 -23.34
CA PRO A 243 10.30 30.06 -23.99
C PRO A 243 9.62 28.98 -23.14
N TRP A 244 9.92 28.87 -21.84
CA TRP A 244 9.44 27.74 -21.04
C TRP A 244 8.02 27.97 -20.52
N ALA A 245 7.15 27.01 -20.86
CA ALA A 245 5.83 26.78 -20.26
C ALA A 245 5.79 25.42 -19.57
N SER A 246 4.77 25.19 -18.74
CA SER A 246 4.62 23.94 -17.98
C SER A 246 3.20 23.38 -18.03
N ALA A 247 3.02 22.13 -17.63
CA ALA A 247 1.72 21.52 -17.36
C ALA A 247 1.84 20.44 -16.29
N HIS A 248 0.79 20.27 -15.49
CA HIS A 248 0.69 19.19 -14.50
C HIS A 248 -0.18 18.05 -15.07
N VAL A 249 0.43 16.91 -15.37
CA VAL A 249 -0.21 15.81 -16.09
C VAL A 249 -0.27 14.56 -15.20
N SER A 250 -1.46 14.04 -14.92
CA SER A 250 -1.60 12.82 -14.12
C SER A 250 -0.87 11.64 -14.76
N VAL A 251 -0.09 10.89 -13.98
CA VAL A 251 0.65 9.69 -14.44
C VAL A 251 -0.24 8.59 -15.03
N ALA A 252 -1.52 8.59 -14.64
CA ALA A 252 -2.55 7.68 -15.15
C ALA A 252 -3.14 8.15 -16.49
N ASN A 253 -3.05 9.44 -16.83
CA ASN A 253 -3.64 9.99 -18.04
C ASN A 253 -2.70 9.85 -19.25
N LYS A 254 -2.60 8.62 -19.79
CA LYS A 254 -1.76 8.30 -20.95
C LYS A 254 -2.13 9.11 -22.20
N ALA A 255 -3.39 9.51 -22.36
CA ALA A 255 -3.83 10.35 -23.47
C ALA A 255 -3.26 11.78 -23.38
N ALA A 256 -3.26 12.38 -22.18
CA ALA A 256 -2.61 13.66 -21.95
C ALA A 256 -1.08 13.55 -22.09
N GLN A 257 -0.43 12.53 -21.53
CA GLN A 257 1.01 12.29 -21.75
C GLN A 257 1.36 12.20 -23.26
N ALA A 258 0.56 11.48 -24.05
CA ALA A 258 0.75 11.41 -25.50
C ALA A 258 0.56 12.76 -26.20
N LEU A 259 -0.42 13.57 -25.77
CA LEU A 259 -0.62 14.93 -26.27
C LEU A 259 0.60 15.82 -25.96
N PHE A 260 1.10 15.82 -24.73
CA PHE A 260 2.26 16.63 -24.34
C PHE A 260 3.55 16.18 -25.05
N ARG A 261 3.77 14.87 -25.28
CA ARG A 261 4.83 14.40 -26.19
C ARG A 261 4.68 14.96 -27.61
N SER A 262 3.46 15.01 -28.14
CA SER A 262 3.18 15.58 -29.48
C SER A 262 3.35 17.11 -29.58
N LEU A 263 3.56 17.78 -28.44
CA LEU A 263 3.89 19.19 -28.30
C LEU A 263 5.39 19.42 -28.04
N ASN A 264 6.24 18.40 -28.22
CA ASN A 264 7.66 18.39 -27.87
C ASN A 264 7.93 18.64 -26.36
N GLY A 265 6.94 18.36 -25.51
CA GLY A 265 7.08 18.45 -24.07
C GLY A 265 7.81 17.25 -23.47
N ARG A 266 8.52 17.47 -22.35
CA ARG A 266 9.22 16.43 -21.58
C ARG A 266 8.82 16.46 -20.09
N PRO A 267 8.62 15.31 -19.42
CA PRO A 267 8.50 15.27 -17.96
C PRO A 267 9.85 15.57 -17.32
N VAL A 268 9.87 16.35 -16.23
CA VAL A 268 11.12 16.79 -15.55
C VAL A 268 11.14 16.47 -14.06
N SER A 269 9.98 16.34 -13.42
CA SER A 269 9.87 15.84 -12.04
C SER A 269 8.49 15.25 -11.77
N VAL A 270 8.40 14.38 -10.77
CA VAL A 270 7.09 13.96 -10.22
C VAL A 270 6.68 14.96 -9.14
N VAL A 271 5.58 15.65 -9.41
CA VAL A 271 4.92 16.60 -8.52
C VAL A 271 3.70 15.93 -7.91
N SER A 272 3.69 15.79 -6.58
CA SER A 272 2.53 15.19 -5.92
C SER A 272 1.57 16.26 -5.42
N CYS A 273 0.56 16.56 -6.25
CA CYS A 273 -0.73 17.07 -5.81
C CYS A 273 -1.65 15.96 -5.30
N ARG A 274 -1.11 15.10 -4.43
CA ARG A 274 -1.82 14.86 -3.17
C ARG A 274 -2.58 13.52 -3.07
N HIS A 275 -2.07 12.43 -2.45
CA HIS A 275 -2.87 11.42 -1.70
C HIS A 275 -2.03 10.41 -0.88
N ARG A 276 -2.60 9.89 0.21
CA ARG A 276 -2.32 8.58 0.82
C ARG A 276 -3.66 8.02 1.31
N ARG A 277 -4.12 6.90 0.74
CA ARG A 277 -4.82 5.89 1.54
C ARG A 277 -3.73 5.29 2.42
N LEU A 278 -3.85 5.46 3.73
CA LEU A 278 -3.00 4.76 4.69
C LEU A 278 -3.49 3.30 4.78
N TYR A 279 -3.28 2.54 3.70
CA TYR A 279 -3.43 1.10 3.77
C TYR A 279 -2.54 0.58 4.90
N ILE A 280 -3.11 -0.28 5.74
CA ILE A 280 -2.36 -1.30 6.48
C ILE A 280 -1.47 -2.02 5.48
N VAL A 281 -0.34 -2.50 5.96
CA VAL A 281 0.54 -3.36 5.21
C VAL A 281 0.51 -4.70 5.93
N MET A 282 0.30 -5.79 5.18
CA MET A 282 0.33 -7.14 5.73
C MET A 282 1.74 -7.48 6.21
N SER A 283 1.86 -8.41 7.17
CA SER A 283 3.16 -8.84 7.68
C SER A 283 4.10 -9.29 6.55
N THR A 284 5.34 -8.81 6.63
CA THR A 284 6.43 -9.11 5.68
C THR A 284 7.57 -9.87 6.35
N PHE A 285 7.40 -10.22 7.61
CA PHE A 285 8.39 -10.92 8.40
C PHE A 285 8.59 -12.33 7.85
N ASN A 286 9.86 -12.72 7.69
CA ASN A 286 10.22 -14.03 7.15
C ASN A 286 10.27 -15.13 8.24
N GLY A 287 9.85 -14.81 9.45
CA GLY A 287 9.84 -15.69 10.63
C GLY A 287 11.20 -16.02 11.22
N ILE A 288 12.30 -15.44 10.72
CA ILE A 288 13.65 -15.67 11.29
C ILE A 288 13.92 -14.62 12.36
N VAL A 289 14.13 -15.08 13.59
CA VAL A 289 14.70 -14.27 14.67
C VAL A 289 16.19 -14.59 14.82
N ALA A 290 17.06 -13.58 14.77
CA ALA A 290 18.51 -13.73 14.65
C ALA A 290 19.15 -14.40 15.89
N GLU A 291 18.61 -14.14 17.07
CA GLU A 291 19.05 -14.66 18.37
C GLU A 291 18.74 -16.15 18.54
N PHE A 292 17.67 -16.62 17.89
CA PHE A 292 17.18 -17.99 17.99
C PHE A 292 16.95 -18.59 16.58
N PRO A 293 18.03 -18.82 15.79
CA PRO A 293 17.92 -19.28 14.40
C PRO A 293 17.33 -20.69 14.25
N ASP A 294 17.24 -21.45 15.33
CA ASP A 294 16.59 -22.77 15.40
C ASP A 294 15.05 -22.70 15.46
N ILE A 295 14.43 -21.52 15.56
CA ILE A 295 12.95 -21.38 15.61
C ILE A 295 12.41 -20.54 14.45
N ARG A 296 11.13 -20.71 14.11
CA ARG A 296 10.40 -19.77 13.22
C ARG A 296 9.13 -19.25 13.89
N ILE A 297 8.73 -18.03 13.57
CA ILE A 297 7.49 -17.41 14.08
C ILE A 297 6.68 -16.91 12.89
N ASP A 298 5.40 -17.29 12.79
CA ASP A 298 4.41 -16.80 11.80
C ASP A 298 4.77 -16.97 10.30
N TYR A 299 5.85 -17.69 10.00
CA TYR A 299 6.28 -18.03 8.63
C TYR A 299 6.82 -19.47 8.62
N PHE A 300 6.17 -20.34 7.84
CA PHE A 300 6.39 -21.79 7.88
C PHE A 300 6.93 -22.37 6.57
N ARG A 301 7.10 -21.56 5.53
CA ARG A 301 7.78 -21.97 4.29
C ARG A 301 9.27 -22.21 4.56
N ARG A 302 9.90 -23.04 3.71
CA ARG A 302 11.33 -23.31 3.77
C ARG A 302 12.12 -22.10 3.28
N HIS A 303 13.23 -21.79 3.95
CA HIS A 303 14.21 -20.80 3.50
C HIS A 303 15.37 -21.52 2.84
N PRO A 304 15.71 -21.25 1.56
CA PRO A 304 16.74 -21.99 0.84
C PRO A 304 18.13 -21.96 1.50
N THR A 305 18.45 -20.87 2.19
CA THR A 305 19.76 -20.60 2.80
C THR A 305 19.81 -20.85 4.30
N SER A 306 18.70 -21.25 4.94
CA SER A 306 18.62 -21.41 6.40
C SER A 306 18.21 -22.84 6.78
N PRO A 307 18.71 -23.38 7.91
CA PRO A 307 18.33 -24.71 8.35
C PRO A 307 16.82 -24.80 8.69
N PRO A 308 16.22 -25.99 8.62
CA PRO A 308 14.86 -26.21 9.11
C PRO A 308 14.75 -25.90 10.62
N PRO A 309 13.61 -25.34 11.07
CA PRO A 309 13.39 -25.10 12.50
C PRO A 309 13.26 -26.40 13.31
N LEU A 310 13.64 -26.29 14.58
CA LEU A 310 13.40 -27.28 15.63
C LEU A 310 12.07 -27.05 16.36
N ALA A 311 11.56 -25.82 16.36
CA ALA A 311 10.22 -25.45 16.81
C ALA A 311 9.69 -24.26 16.00
N CYS A 312 8.37 -24.21 15.80
CA CYS A 312 7.72 -23.04 15.21
C CYS A 312 6.71 -22.42 16.19
N PHE A 313 6.39 -21.15 16.02
CA PHE A 313 5.43 -20.41 16.83
C PHE A 313 4.38 -19.75 15.92
N LEU A 314 3.15 -19.64 16.41
CA LEU A 314 2.05 -18.95 15.73
C LEU A 314 1.35 -17.99 16.68
N SER A 315 1.46 -16.68 16.43
CA SER A 315 0.86 -15.63 17.26
C SER A 315 -0.66 -15.66 17.18
N HIS A 316 -1.22 -15.70 15.97
CA HIS A 316 -2.66 -15.62 15.72
C HIS A 316 -3.04 -16.24 14.36
N ILE A 317 -4.27 -16.00 13.87
CA ILE A 317 -4.88 -16.75 12.77
C ILE A 317 -5.19 -15.96 11.48
N HIS A 318 -4.68 -14.73 11.31
CA HIS A 318 -4.78 -14.03 10.02
C HIS A 318 -3.77 -14.60 9.02
N SER A 319 -4.14 -14.62 7.74
CA SER A 319 -3.49 -15.47 6.72
C SER A 319 -2.07 -15.07 6.35
N ASP A 320 -1.69 -13.81 6.53
CA ASP A 320 -0.32 -13.36 6.36
C ASP A 320 0.63 -13.98 7.38
N HIS A 321 0.13 -14.39 8.55
CA HIS A 321 0.85 -15.13 9.58
C HIS A 321 0.73 -16.67 9.43
N LEU A 322 0.09 -17.18 8.37
CA LEU A 322 -0.08 -18.63 8.12
C LEU A 322 0.73 -19.17 6.92
N ALA A 323 1.65 -18.39 6.36
CA ALA A 323 2.34 -18.72 5.10
C ALA A 323 3.12 -20.06 5.18
N GLY A 324 2.71 -21.05 4.38
CA GLY A 324 3.33 -22.39 4.31
C GLY A 324 2.77 -23.41 5.31
N LEU A 325 1.89 -22.99 6.23
CA LEU A 325 1.43 -23.81 7.36
C LEU A 325 0.59 -25.01 6.91
N GLU A 326 -0.12 -24.90 5.78
CA GLU A 326 -0.92 -25.98 5.17
C GLU A 326 -0.11 -27.19 4.71
N SER A 327 1.19 -26.99 4.43
CA SER A 327 2.12 -28.05 4.02
C SER A 327 2.87 -28.66 5.21
N LEU A 328 2.83 -28.02 6.39
CA LEU A 328 3.67 -28.37 7.52
C LEU A 328 3.31 -29.73 8.11
N ARG A 329 4.34 -30.49 8.49
CA ARG A 329 4.23 -31.82 9.12
C ARG A 329 5.09 -31.95 10.38
N SER A 330 6.18 -31.18 10.44
CA SER A 330 7.11 -31.02 11.55
C SER A 330 7.86 -29.69 11.36
N PRO A 331 8.44 -29.07 12.41
CA PRO A 331 8.39 -29.45 13.83
C PRO A 331 7.02 -29.16 14.49
N PHE A 332 6.97 -29.16 15.82
CA PHE A 332 5.79 -28.69 16.56
C PHE A 332 5.58 -27.18 16.41
N VAL A 333 4.30 -26.76 16.43
CA VAL A 333 3.87 -25.36 16.34
C VAL A 333 3.26 -24.95 17.68
N TYR A 334 3.84 -23.96 18.33
CA TYR A 334 3.42 -23.47 19.65
C TYR A 334 2.60 -22.19 19.51
N CYS A 335 1.48 -22.10 20.22
CA CYS A 335 0.50 -21.01 20.08
C CYS A 335 -0.39 -20.91 21.34
N SER A 336 -1.29 -19.93 21.39
CA SER A 336 -2.32 -19.89 22.44
C SER A 336 -3.34 -21.04 22.28
N ALA A 337 -4.05 -21.38 23.36
CA ALA A 337 -5.10 -22.39 23.32
C ALA A 337 -6.26 -22.01 22.39
N ALA A 338 -6.61 -20.72 22.33
CA ALA A 338 -7.61 -20.18 21.41
C ALA A 338 -7.17 -20.28 19.95
N THR A 339 -5.95 -19.81 19.61
CA THR A 339 -5.37 -19.91 18.27
C THR A 339 -5.39 -21.34 17.76
N ARG A 340 -5.01 -22.33 18.59
CA ARG A 340 -5.09 -23.76 18.23
C ARG A 340 -6.50 -24.21 17.87
N GLU A 341 -7.50 -23.92 18.70
CA GLU A 341 -8.86 -24.42 18.47
C GLU A 341 -9.56 -23.71 17.31
N MET A 342 -9.31 -22.41 17.11
CA MET A 342 -9.83 -21.68 15.94
C MET A 342 -9.17 -22.17 14.64
N LEU A 343 -7.83 -22.27 14.61
CA LEU A 343 -7.05 -22.71 13.44
C LEU A 343 -7.53 -24.07 12.89
N LEU A 344 -7.78 -25.04 13.78
CA LEU A 344 -8.26 -26.38 13.41
C LEU A 344 -9.66 -26.40 12.76
N ARG A 345 -10.40 -25.29 12.84
CA ARG A 345 -11.75 -25.14 12.27
C ARG A 345 -11.81 -24.14 11.12
N LEU A 346 -10.69 -23.52 10.74
CA LEU A 346 -10.62 -22.63 9.59
C LEU A 346 -10.91 -23.37 8.27
N GLU A 347 -11.69 -22.70 7.42
CA GLU A 347 -12.10 -23.15 6.10
C GLU A 347 -11.81 -22.01 5.10
N ARG A 348 -10.97 -22.25 4.07
CA ARG A 348 -10.67 -21.25 3.02
C ARG A 348 -11.93 -20.69 2.38
N TYR A 349 -11.90 -19.44 1.91
CA TYR A 349 -13.10 -18.74 1.44
C TYR A 349 -13.85 -19.49 0.33
N PRO A 350 -13.21 -19.99 -0.74
CA PRO A 350 -13.92 -20.78 -1.76
C PRO A 350 -14.59 -22.03 -1.18
N CYS A 351 -13.93 -22.73 -0.25
CA CYS A 351 -14.46 -23.95 0.37
C CYS A 351 -15.71 -23.66 1.22
N ARG A 352 -15.66 -22.65 2.10
CA ARG A 352 -16.82 -22.33 2.97
C ARG A 352 -18.00 -21.77 2.19
N ILE A 353 -17.77 -20.93 1.18
CA ILE A 353 -18.83 -20.38 0.33
C ILE A 353 -19.44 -21.46 -0.58
N ASN A 354 -18.63 -22.32 -1.20
CA ASN A 354 -19.16 -23.41 -2.03
C ASN A 354 -19.93 -24.45 -1.20
N TYR A 355 -19.48 -24.75 0.03
CA TYR A 355 -20.25 -25.60 0.94
C TYR A 355 -21.59 -24.95 1.35
N ALA A 356 -21.58 -23.66 1.72
CA ALA A 356 -22.81 -22.94 2.08
C ALA A 356 -23.83 -22.86 0.93
N LYS A 357 -23.34 -22.82 -0.32
CA LYS A 357 -24.17 -22.87 -1.55
C LYS A 357 -24.57 -24.28 -1.98
N GLY A 358 -24.22 -25.33 -1.22
CA GLY A 358 -24.50 -26.73 -1.56
C GLY A 358 -23.71 -27.28 -2.76
N ILE A 359 -22.66 -26.58 -3.19
CA ILE A 359 -21.78 -26.99 -4.30
C ILE A 359 -20.76 -28.05 -3.83
N LEU A 360 -20.35 -28.01 -2.55
CA LEU A 360 -19.52 -29.04 -1.94
C LEU A 360 -20.37 -29.91 -1.00
N GLU A 361 -20.25 -31.23 -1.15
CA GLU A 361 -20.95 -32.22 -0.31
C GLU A 361 -20.45 -32.22 1.15
N ALA A 362 -19.20 -31.79 1.38
CA ALA A 362 -18.54 -31.81 2.69
C ALA A 362 -17.73 -30.53 2.96
N ARG A 363 -17.62 -30.16 4.24
CA ARG A 363 -16.76 -29.07 4.72
C ARG A 363 -15.29 -29.45 4.61
N GLN A 364 -14.43 -28.50 4.29
CA GLN A 364 -12.99 -28.72 4.13
C GLN A 364 -12.18 -27.85 5.10
N GLN A 365 -11.85 -28.41 6.27
CA GLN A 365 -11.01 -27.76 7.28
C GLN A 365 -9.53 -27.84 6.88
N THR A 366 -8.96 -26.69 6.48
CA THR A 366 -7.63 -26.59 5.86
C THR A 366 -6.51 -27.12 6.76
N TYR A 367 -6.56 -26.82 8.05
CA TYR A 367 -5.49 -27.09 9.01
C TYR A 367 -5.78 -28.24 9.98
N SER A 368 -6.88 -28.99 9.77
CA SER A 368 -7.31 -30.12 10.60
C SER A 368 -6.20 -31.16 10.87
N HIS A 369 -5.33 -31.39 9.89
CA HIS A 369 -4.18 -32.29 9.97
C HIS A 369 -3.13 -31.87 11.01
N LEU A 370 -3.08 -30.60 11.42
CA LEU A 370 -2.12 -30.07 12.40
C LEU A 370 -2.48 -30.38 13.87
N ALA A 371 -3.63 -31.01 14.14
CA ALA A 371 -4.14 -31.23 15.51
C ALA A 371 -3.15 -31.94 16.47
N ARG A 372 -2.26 -32.78 15.91
CA ARG A 372 -1.20 -33.48 16.66
C ARG A 372 0.07 -32.66 16.85
N ILE A 373 0.36 -31.69 15.97
CA ILE A 373 1.59 -30.90 15.99
C ILE A 373 1.43 -29.54 16.66
N LEU A 374 0.21 -28.99 16.70
CA LEU A 374 -0.12 -27.78 17.46
C LEU A 374 -0.07 -28.06 18.97
N LYS A 375 0.75 -27.30 19.69
CA LYS A 375 0.96 -27.36 21.14
C LYS A 375 0.51 -26.04 21.77
N PRO A 376 -0.61 -26.03 22.51
CA PRO A 376 -1.05 -24.81 23.16
C PRO A 376 -0.15 -24.53 24.38
N LEU A 377 0.24 -23.27 24.56
CA LEU A 377 0.92 -22.77 25.75
C LEU A 377 -0.02 -21.87 26.57
N PRO A 378 0.01 -21.92 27.90
CA PRO A 378 -0.72 -21.00 28.76
C PRO A 378 -0.13 -19.58 28.69
N LEU A 379 -1.00 -18.57 28.81
CA LEU A 379 -0.60 -17.16 28.93
C LEU A 379 0.13 -16.91 30.26
N GLU A 380 1.01 -15.90 30.26
CA GLU A 380 1.76 -15.36 31.40
C GLU A 380 2.53 -16.42 32.22
N THR A 381 2.77 -17.59 31.64
CA THR A 381 3.34 -18.77 32.31
C THR A 381 4.65 -19.17 31.63
N PRO A 382 5.82 -18.86 32.22
CA PRO A 382 7.10 -19.10 31.59
C PRO A 382 7.38 -20.60 31.42
N THR A 383 7.44 -21.05 30.17
CA THR A 383 7.57 -22.47 29.80
C THR A 383 8.96 -22.76 29.25
N ILE A 384 9.70 -23.68 29.88
CA ILE A 384 11.01 -24.13 29.38
C ILE A 384 10.80 -25.23 28.33
N MET A 385 11.44 -25.07 27.19
CA MET A 385 11.33 -25.94 26.02
C MET A 385 12.73 -26.39 25.59
N GLU A 386 12.95 -27.70 25.48
CA GLU A 386 14.18 -28.25 24.90
C GLU A 386 14.02 -28.36 23.38
N LEU A 387 14.88 -27.65 22.63
CA LEU A 387 14.87 -27.67 21.16
C LEU A 387 15.67 -28.87 20.62
N ARG A 388 16.77 -29.20 21.31
CA ARG A 388 17.62 -30.37 21.08
C ARG A 388 18.43 -30.62 22.37
N PRO A 389 19.05 -31.82 22.55
CA PRO A 389 19.83 -32.14 23.74
C PRO A 389 20.79 -31.03 24.17
N GLY A 390 20.57 -30.49 25.37
CA GLY A 390 21.41 -29.44 25.96
C GLY A 390 21.19 -28.02 25.42
N ARG A 391 20.15 -27.77 24.62
CA ARG A 391 19.77 -26.42 24.14
C ARG A 391 18.29 -26.16 24.42
N THR A 392 18.05 -25.36 25.46
CA THR A 392 16.73 -24.95 25.91
C THR A 392 16.48 -23.47 25.66
N ILE A 393 15.20 -23.13 25.47
CA ILE A 393 14.68 -21.75 25.52
C ILE A 393 13.56 -21.70 26.56
N ARG A 394 13.26 -20.52 27.08
CA ARG A 394 12.06 -20.23 27.87
C ARG A 394 11.15 -19.35 27.02
N VAL A 395 9.88 -19.69 26.93
CA VAL A 395 8.87 -18.93 26.19
C VAL A 395 7.73 -18.56 27.11
N THR A 396 7.29 -17.30 27.06
CA THR A 396 6.10 -16.80 27.76
C THR A 396 5.20 -16.09 26.76
N LEU A 397 3.91 -16.40 26.78
CA LEU A 397 2.90 -15.77 25.93
C LEU A 397 2.22 -14.64 26.69
N PHE A 398 2.00 -13.50 26.04
CA PHE A 398 1.18 -12.40 26.55
C PHE A 398 0.07 -12.10 25.55
N ASP A 399 -1.09 -11.64 25.99
CA ASP A 399 -2.15 -11.19 25.07
C ASP A 399 -1.64 -10.00 24.21
N ALA A 400 -2.04 -9.94 22.93
CA ALA A 400 -1.62 -8.88 22.01
C ALA A 400 -2.71 -7.81 21.73
N ASN A 401 -3.90 -7.93 22.33
CA ASN A 401 -5.05 -7.04 22.11
C ASN A 401 -5.47 -6.89 20.62
N HIS A 402 -5.12 -7.84 19.75
CA HIS A 402 -5.39 -7.75 18.31
C HIS A 402 -6.66 -8.51 17.91
N CYS A 403 -6.70 -9.82 18.18
CA CYS A 403 -7.88 -10.68 17.96
C CYS A 403 -7.93 -11.86 18.96
N PRO A 404 -9.02 -12.64 19.05
CA PRO A 404 -9.16 -13.71 20.03
C PRO A 404 -8.06 -14.76 19.93
N GLY A 405 -7.22 -14.85 20.96
CA GLY A 405 -6.07 -15.75 21.01
C GLY A 405 -4.76 -15.20 20.46
N SER A 406 -4.74 -13.96 19.95
CA SER A 406 -3.51 -13.28 19.53
C SER A 406 -2.53 -13.08 20.69
N VAL A 407 -1.25 -13.43 20.46
CA VAL A 407 -0.22 -13.37 21.51
C VAL A 407 1.11 -12.80 21.04
N MET A 408 1.75 -12.06 21.96
CA MET A 408 3.16 -11.75 21.92
C MET A 408 3.98 -12.90 22.53
N PHE A 409 5.20 -13.13 22.05
CA PHE A 409 6.14 -14.11 22.59
C PHE A 409 7.38 -13.44 23.20
N LEU A 410 7.54 -13.54 24.52
CA LEU A 410 8.85 -13.33 25.16
C LEU A 410 9.64 -14.63 25.07
N ILE A 411 10.84 -14.59 24.49
CA ILE A 411 11.72 -15.75 24.31
C ILE A 411 13.07 -15.45 24.93
N GLU A 412 13.48 -16.26 25.90
CA GLU A 412 14.77 -16.15 26.61
C GLU A 412 15.61 -17.43 26.40
N GLY A 413 16.93 -17.30 26.23
CA GLY A 413 17.82 -18.47 26.18
C GLY A 413 19.24 -18.10 25.80
N SER A 414 20.22 -18.89 26.25
CA SER A 414 21.65 -18.70 25.93
C SER A 414 22.21 -17.28 26.18
N GLY A 415 21.66 -16.55 27.16
CA GLY A 415 22.05 -15.17 27.47
C GLY A 415 21.43 -14.10 26.56
N LYS A 416 20.46 -14.49 25.71
CA LYS A 416 19.67 -13.60 24.86
C LYS A 416 18.21 -13.55 25.29
N SER A 417 17.52 -12.45 25.02
CA SER A 417 16.07 -12.34 25.15
C SER A 417 15.45 -11.39 24.14
N ILE A 418 14.35 -11.83 23.52
CA ILE A 418 13.58 -11.06 22.52
C ILE A 418 12.11 -11.01 22.89
N LEU A 419 11.41 -9.99 22.40
CA LEU A 419 9.96 -9.94 22.40
C LEU A 419 9.49 -9.85 20.94
N TYR A 420 8.62 -10.78 20.53
CA TYR A 420 7.92 -10.73 19.25
C TYR A 420 6.47 -10.36 19.50
N THR A 421 5.98 -9.25 18.92
CA THR A 421 4.62 -8.76 19.22
C THR A 421 3.52 -9.53 18.49
N GLY A 422 3.83 -10.15 17.34
CA GLY A 422 2.79 -10.40 16.33
C GLY A 422 2.15 -9.07 15.92
N ASP A 423 0.89 -9.11 15.51
CA ASP A 423 0.07 -7.90 15.39
C ASP A 423 -0.43 -7.48 16.78
N VAL A 424 -0.33 -6.17 17.11
CA VAL A 424 -0.56 -5.70 18.48
C VAL A 424 -1.28 -4.35 18.55
N ARG A 425 -2.15 -4.18 19.56
CA ARG A 425 -2.84 -2.92 19.89
C ARG A 425 -2.41 -2.38 21.26
N CYS A 426 -1.46 -1.45 21.25
CA CYS A 426 -0.79 -0.90 22.42
C CYS A 426 -1.52 0.30 23.06
N GLU A 427 -2.81 0.16 23.36
CA GLU A 427 -3.56 1.20 24.07
C GLU A 427 -2.98 1.48 25.47
N PRO A 428 -3.13 2.70 26.04
CA PRO A 428 -2.51 3.07 27.32
C PRO A 428 -2.84 2.12 28.50
N ASP A 429 -4.07 1.59 28.55
CA ASP A 429 -4.49 0.60 29.56
C ASP A 429 -3.81 -0.76 29.35
N PHE A 430 -3.53 -1.15 28.11
CA PHE A 430 -2.79 -2.37 27.75
C PHE A 430 -1.31 -2.24 28.12
N ILE A 431 -0.67 -1.12 27.78
CA ILE A 431 0.70 -0.78 28.23
C ILE A 431 0.79 -0.79 29.77
N SER A 432 -0.22 -0.26 30.45
CA SER A 432 -0.34 -0.31 31.91
C SER A 432 -0.57 -1.73 32.46
N GLY A 433 -1.13 -2.64 31.66
CA GLY A 433 -1.17 -4.08 31.92
C GLY A 433 0.23 -4.71 31.85
N LEU A 434 0.96 -4.52 30.75
CA LEU A 434 2.30 -5.06 30.54
C LEU A 434 3.27 -4.61 31.65
N ARG A 435 3.26 -3.33 32.01
CA ARG A 435 4.10 -2.75 33.09
C ARG A 435 3.84 -3.39 34.46
N ARG A 436 2.66 -3.96 34.69
CA ARG A 436 2.28 -4.66 35.94
C ARG A 436 2.52 -6.17 35.89
N SER A 437 2.87 -6.74 34.73
CA SER A 437 3.11 -8.18 34.61
C SER A 437 4.35 -8.58 35.43
N PRO A 438 4.24 -9.55 36.36
CA PRO A 438 5.37 -10.01 37.16
C PRO A 438 6.52 -10.62 36.35
N VAL A 439 6.24 -11.06 35.11
CA VAL A 439 7.25 -11.65 34.21
C VAL A 439 7.98 -10.58 33.40
N LEU A 440 7.29 -9.49 33.03
CA LEU A 440 7.87 -8.40 32.24
C LEU A 440 8.55 -7.32 33.10
N ILE A 441 8.29 -7.29 34.41
CA ILE A 441 8.77 -6.22 35.31
C ILE A 441 10.30 -6.03 35.30
N GLU A 442 11.09 -7.09 35.11
CA GLU A 442 12.54 -6.97 34.99
C GLU A 442 12.95 -6.19 33.73
N TYR A 443 12.20 -6.30 32.64
CA TYR A 443 12.41 -5.55 31.41
C TYR A 443 11.86 -4.13 31.50
N CYS A 444 10.64 -3.95 32.04
CA CYS A 444 9.99 -2.64 32.15
C CYS A 444 10.66 -1.65 33.12
N TYR A 445 11.61 -2.12 33.94
CA TYR A 445 12.39 -1.31 34.87
C TYR A 445 13.90 -1.34 34.57
N GLY A 446 14.31 -1.86 33.41
CA GLY A 446 15.72 -1.89 32.98
C GLY A 446 16.65 -2.75 33.84
N ILE A 447 16.12 -3.72 34.58
CA ILE A 447 16.91 -4.76 35.29
C ILE A 447 17.49 -5.74 34.27
N ARG A 448 16.71 -6.00 33.21
CA ARG A 448 17.16 -6.62 31.96
C ARG A 448 16.75 -5.75 30.79
N THR A 449 17.39 -6.00 29.65
CA THR A 449 17.09 -5.36 28.38
C THR A 449 16.82 -6.43 27.34
N LEU A 450 15.89 -6.17 26.42
CA LEU A 450 15.67 -7.03 25.26
C LEU A 450 16.79 -6.78 24.24
N ASP A 451 17.33 -7.85 23.66
CA ASP A 451 18.26 -7.74 22.53
C ASP A 451 17.55 -7.12 21.33
N THR A 452 16.41 -7.70 20.94
CA THR A 452 15.59 -7.21 19.81
C THR A 452 14.11 -7.26 20.16
N LEU A 453 13.41 -6.18 19.86
CA LEU A 453 11.95 -6.10 19.83
C LEU A 453 11.46 -6.26 18.38
N TYR A 454 10.88 -7.40 18.04
CA TYR A 454 10.26 -7.66 16.74
C TYR A 454 8.82 -7.12 16.77
N LEU A 455 8.58 -6.03 16.03
CA LEU A 455 7.50 -5.08 16.25
C LEU A 455 6.50 -5.02 15.08
N ASP A 456 5.20 -4.99 15.38
CA ASP A 456 4.14 -4.59 14.44
C ASP A 456 4.39 -3.16 13.94
N THR A 457 4.82 -3.03 12.69
CA THR A 457 5.05 -1.73 12.04
C THR A 457 3.99 -1.41 10.98
N SER A 458 2.79 -1.97 11.11
CA SER A 458 1.66 -1.76 10.19
C SER A 458 1.25 -0.29 10.05
N PHE A 459 1.42 0.51 11.11
CA PHE A 459 1.19 1.96 11.10
C PHE A 459 2.33 2.76 11.73
N ILE A 460 3.38 3.01 10.95
CA ILE A 460 4.45 3.99 11.26
C ILE A 460 4.12 5.43 10.84
N ALA A 461 2.85 5.73 10.56
CA ALA A 461 2.42 7.10 10.24
C ALA A 461 1.95 7.79 11.52
N ASP A 462 2.40 9.02 11.76
CA ASP A 462 2.01 9.82 12.91
C ASP A 462 0.56 10.33 12.76
N VAL A 463 -0.39 9.43 13.06
CA VAL A 463 -1.82 9.67 13.07
C VAL A 463 -2.38 9.01 14.33
N PRO A 464 -2.98 9.78 15.26
CA PRO A 464 -3.51 9.22 16.50
C PRO A 464 -4.77 8.37 16.23
N PHE A 465 -4.85 7.20 16.85
CA PHE A 465 -6.02 6.33 16.78
C PHE A 465 -6.81 6.44 18.09
N PRO A 466 -8.13 6.66 18.07
CA PRO A 466 -8.96 6.62 19.27
C PRO A 466 -8.87 5.24 19.96
N PRO A 467 -8.90 5.18 21.30
CA PRO A 467 -9.05 3.91 22.01
C PRO A 467 -10.31 3.17 21.57
N LYS A 468 -10.25 1.83 21.52
CA LYS A 468 -11.37 0.94 21.15
C LYS A 468 -12.64 1.27 21.94
N ALA A 469 -12.49 1.57 23.24
CA ALA A 469 -13.59 1.95 24.12
C ALA A 469 -14.30 3.26 23.69
N ALA A 470 -13.54 4.26 23.24
CA ALA A 470 -14.10 5.50 22.70
C ALA A 470 -14.85 5.25 21.38
N GLY A 471 -14.29 4.39 20.53
CA GLY A 471 -14.91 3.89 19.32
C GLY A 471 -16.25 3.19 19.52
N ILE A 472 -16.27 2.23 20.44
CA ILE A 472 -17.49 1.51 20.85
C ILE A 472 -18.51 2.49 21.44
N GLY A 473 -18.08 3.45 22.27
CA GLY A 473 -18.97 4.48 22.81
C GLY A 473 -19.62 5.33 21.73
N GLU A 474 -18.85 5.78 20.74
CA GLU A 474 -19.36 6.52 19.58
C GLU A 474 -20.37 5.69 18.76
N LEU A 475 -20.06 4.42 18.50
CA LEU A 475 -20.94 3.50 17.81
C LEU A 475 -22.27 3.28 18.55
N ILE A 476 -22.23 3.05 19.87
CA ILE A 476 -23.43 2.88 20.71
C ILE A 476 -24.31 4.12 20.63
N CYS A 477 -23.73 5.31 20.76
CA CYS A 477 -24.43 6.59 20.62
C CYS A 477 -25.04 6.78 19.23
N ALA A 478 -24.40 6.27 18.17
CA ALA A 478 -24.94 6.31 16.82
C ALA A 478 -26.15 5.36 16.67
N VAL A 479 -26.00 4.07 17.00
CA VAL A 479 -27.09 3.08 16.84
C VAL A 479 -28.30 3.36 17.74
N SER A 480 -28.12 4.00 18.90
CA SER A 480 -29.21 4.34 19.82
C SER A 480 -30.17 5.42 19.30
N GLN A 481 -29.83 6.10 18.20
CA GLN A 481 -30.70 7.12 17.59
C GLN A 481 -31.71 6.53 16.60
N TYR A 482 -31.50 5.28 16.17
CA TYR A 482 -32.34 4.63 15.17
C TYR A 482 -33.59 3.99 15.80
N PRO A 483 -34.69 3.84 15.04
CA PRO A 483 -35.88 3.10 15.46
C PRO A 483 -35.59 1.65 15.90
N ASP A 484 -36.38 1.13 16.84
CA ASP A 484 -36.25 -0.23 17.39
C ASP A 484 -36.44 -1.36 16.36
N ASP A 485 -37.09 -1.11 15.22
CA ASP A 485 -37.22 -2.06 14.11
C ASP A 485 -36.04 -2.00 13.11
N THR A 486 -35.04 -1.14 13.36
CA THR A 486 -33.86 -1.02 12.49
C THR A 486 -32.98 -2.27 12.54
N VAL A 487 -32.74 -2.84 11.36
CA VAL A 487 -31.79 -3.93 11.16
C VAL A 487 -30.41 -3.36 10.81
N PHE A 488 -29.37 -3.82 11.51
CA PHE A 488 -27.99 -3.46 11.25
C PHE A 488 -27.17 -4.64 10.72
N HIS A 489 -26.27 -4.37 9.78
CA HIS A 489 -25.26 -5.33 9.31
C HIS A 489 -23.85 -4.77 9.51
N ILE A 490 -22.97 -5.56 10.15
CA ILE A 490 -21.59 -5.19 10.46
C ILE A 490 -20.67 -5.71 9.34
N ARG A 491 -20.03 -4.78 8.63
CA ARG A 491 -19.13 -5.05 7.49
C ARG A 491 -17.71 -5.43 7.91
N ALA A 492 -17.59 -6.27 8.93
CA ALA A 492 -16.33 -6.81 9.45
C ALA A 492 -16.17 -8.29 9.06
N TRP A 493 -15.10 -8.61 8.34
CA TRP A 493 -14.88 -9.93 7.74
C TRP A 493 -13.70 -10.70 8.34
N THR A 494 -12.81 -10.01 9.08
CA THR A 494 -11.63 -10.55 9.76
C THR A 494 -11.88 -10.64 11.28
N TYR A 495 -10.99 -11.31 12.02
CA TYR A 495 -11.10 -11.46 13.48
C TYR A 495 -10.63 -10.19 14.21
N GLY A 496 -11.16 -9.93 15.42
CA GLY A 496 -10.79 -8.78 16.27
C GLY A 496 -11.87 -7.72 16.51
N TYR A 497 -13.12 -7.98 16.07
CA TYR A 497 -14.29 -7.10 16.28
C TYR A 497 -15.29 -7.67 17.31
N GLU A 498 -14.87 -8.62 18.12
CA GLU A 498 -15.75 -9.37 19.02
C GLU A 498 -16.25 -8.51 20.19
N ASP A 499 -15.46 -7.54 20.66
CA ASP A 499 -15.91 -6.55 21.65
C ASP A 499 -17.00 -5.63 21.08
N VAL A 500 -16.93 -5.30 19.78
CA VAL A 500 -17.98 -4.54 19.07
C VAL A 500 -19.27 -5.35 19.04
N TRP A 501 -19.19 -6.66 18.81
CA TRP A 501 -20.34 -7.56 18.86
C TRP A 501 -20.94 -7.62 20.28
N ILE A 502 -20.13 -7.87 21.31
CA ILE A 502 -20.60 -7.94 22.71
C ILE A 502 -21.26 -6.61 23.12
N ALA A 503 -20.65 -5.49 22.76
CA ALA A 503 -21.15 -4.15 23.08
C ALA A 503 -22.48 -3.82 22.38
N LEU A 504 -22.59 -4.06 21.06
CA LEU A 504 -23.82 -3.86 20.29
C LEU A 504 -24.95 -4.75 20.79
N ALA A 505 -24.67 -6.03 21.03
CA ALA A 505 -25.66 -7.00 21.49
C ALA A 505 -26.28 -6.60 22.84
N ARG A 506 -25.43 -6.11 23.75
CA ARG A 506 -25.86 -5.55 25.04
C ARG A 506 -26.62 -4.24 24.88
N ALA A 507 -26.14 -3.32 24.05
CA ALA A 507 -26.75 -1.99 23.88
C ALA A 507 -28.14 -2.04 23.25
N LEU A 508 -28.34 -2.91 22.25
CA LEU A 508 -29.63 -3.05 21.56
C LEU A 508 -30.49 -4.22 22.07
N ASN A 509 -30.05 -4.88 23.16
CA ASN A 509 -30.70 -6.05 23.76
C ASN A 509 -31.09 -7.14 22.72
N SER A 510 -30.18 -7.43 21.79
CA SER A 510 -30.38 -8.37 20.68
C SER A 510 -29.15 -9.25 20.52
N PRO A 511 -29.30 -10.56 20.32
CA PRO A 511 -28.20 -11.38 19.81
C PRO A 511 -27.86 -10.97 18.36
N ILE A 512 -26.71 -11.45 17.89
CA ILE A 512 -26.10 -11.13 16.59
C ILE A 512 -26.11 -12.39 15.73
N HIS A 513 -26.79 -12.31 14.60
CA HIS A 513 -26.77 -13.34 13.58
C HIS A 513 -25.38 -13.42 12.94
N VAL A 514 -24.75 -14.58 13.04
CA VAL A 514 -23.53 -14.90 12.29
C VAL A 514 -23.72 -16.22 11.56
N ASP A 515 -22.97 -16.41 10.47
CA ASP A 515 -23.00 -17.64 9.70
C ASP A 515 -22.53 -18.86 10.52
N ASP A 516 -22.99 -20.05 10.14
CA ASP A 516 -22.64 -21.33 10.75
C ASP A 516 -21.13 -21.54 10.90
N TYR A 517 -20.32 -20.99 9.99
CA TYR A 517 -18.87 -21.09 10.03
C TYR A 517 -18.31 -20.30 11.21
N LYS A 518 -18.68 -19.03 11.38
CA LYS A 518 -18.35 -18.24 12.58
C LYS A 518 -18.82 -18.94 13.86
N LEU A 519 -20.06 -19.46 13.92
CA LEU A 519 -20.53 -20.19 15.09
C LEU A 519 -19.65 -21.39 15.46
N ARG A 520 -19.16 -22.17 14.47
CA ARG A 520 -18.23 -23.28 14.72
C ARG A 520 -16.87 -22.80 15.21
N VAL A 521 -16.33 -21.72 14.63
CA VAL A 521 -15.01 -21.18 14.99
C VAL A 521 -15.03 -20.57 16.40
N TYR A 522 -15.97 -19.68 16.71
CA TYR A 522 -16.07 -19.10 18.06
C TYR A 522 -16.53 -20.12 19.09
N GLY A 523 -17.45 -21.02 18.74
CA GLY A 523 -17.87 -22.14 19.61
C GLY A 523 -16.73 -23.05 20.05
N ALA A 524 -15.60 -23.06 19.32
CA ALA A 524 -14.37 -23.76 19.70
C ALA A 524 -13.67 -23.18 20.93
N LEU A 525 -13.87 -21.88 21.20
CA LEU A 525 -13.30 -21.18 22.34
C LEU A 525 -13.95 -21.59 23.66
N ARG A 526 -15.07 -22.33 23.61
CA ARG A 526 -15.70 -22.98 24.76
C ARG A 526 -15.23 -24.42 24.85
N ALA A 527 -14.23 -24.67 25.68
CA ALA A 527 -13.68 -26.00 25.90
C ALA A 527 -14.62 -26.89 26.74
N ARG A 528 -14.24 -28.16 26.91
CA ARG A 528 -14.96 -29.10 27.79
C ARG A 528 -15.00 -28.57 29.23
N ALA A 529 -16.09 -28.87 29.94
CA ALA A 529 -16.38 -28.35 31.27
C ALA A 529 -16.41 -26.82 31.36
N ASP A 530 -16.89 -26.15 30.30
CA ASP A 530 -17.20 -24.71 30.29
C ASP A 530 -16.02 -23.76 30.53
N HIS A 531 -14.79 -24.20 30.21
CA HIS A 531 -13.61 -23.35 30.28
C HIS A 531 -13.47 -22.52 28.99
N HIS A 532 -13.42 -21.20 29.11
CA HIS A 532 -13.28 -20.29 27.97
C HIS A 532 -11.80 -20.01 27.67
N LEU A 533 -11.40 -20.17 26.40
CA LEU A 533 -9.99 -20.15 25.96
C LEU A 533 -9.47 -18.76 25.57
N ALA A 534 -10.35 -17.76 25.50
CA ALA A 534 -10.03 -16.36 25.19
C ALA A 534 -10.93 -15.42 26.00
N ALA A 535 -10.48 -14.18 26.19
CA ALA A 535 -11.33 -13.10 26.69
C ALA A 535 -12.59 -12.94 25.82
N GLY A 536 -13.71 -12.53 26.43
CA GLY A 536 -14.99 -12.36 25.73
C GLY A 536 -15.70 -13.65 25.27
N ALA A 537 -15.03 -14.79 25.17
CA ALA A 537 -15.61 -16.02 24.59
C ALA A 537 -16.88 -16.52 25.33
N ALA A 538 -16.98 -16.29 26.65
CA ALA A 538 -18.20 -16.57 27.42
C ALA A 538 -19.38 -15.67 27.04
N ALA A 539 -19.13 -14.40 26.71
CA ALA A 539 -20.14 -13.47 26.22
C ALA A 539 -20.54 -13.80 24.77
N LEU A 540 -19.61 -14.27 23.93
CA LEU A 540 -19.89 -14.69 22.56
C LEU A 540 -20.72 -15.99 22.49
N THR A 541 -20.33 -17.01 23.26
CA THR A 541 -20.80 -18.41 23.08
C THR A 541 -21.65 -18.95 24.23
N GLY A 542 -21.75 -18.21 25.33
CA GLY A 542 -22.47 -18.61 26.53
C GLY A 542 -21.62 -19.37 27.53
N HIS A 543 -22.21 -19.62 28.69
CA HIS A 543 -21.59 -20.30 29.83
C HIS A 543 -22.64 -21.04 30.67
N MET A 544 -22.20 -21.86 31.61
CA MET A 544 -23.02 -22.54 32.61
C MET A 544 -22.91 -21.79 33.94
N CYS A 545 -24.02 -21.30 34.48
CA CYS A 545 -24.07 -20.84 35.87
C CYS A 545 -24.74 -21.94 36.71
N GLY A 546 -23.93 -22.73 37.41
CA GLY A 546 -24.38 -23.98 38.02
C GLY A 546 -24.87 -24.95 36.94
N ASN A 547 -26.12 -25.40 37.05
CA ASN A 547 -26.76 -26.28 36.05
C ASN A 547 -27.57 -25.52 34.99
N THR A 548 -27.59 -24.18 35.04
CA THR A 548 -28.37 -23.35 34.12
C THR A 548 -27.49 -22.84 32.97
N PRO A 549 -27.80 -23.16 31.70
CA PRO A 549 -27.11 -22.58 30.55
C PRO A 549 -27.55 -21.14 30.33
N TYR A 550 -26.59 -20.23 30.21
CA TYR A 550 -26.79 -18.86 29.77
C TYR A 550 -26.25 -18.71 28.34
N PRO A 551 -27.07 -18.30 27.36
CA PRO A 551 -26.63 -18.14 25.98
C PRO A 551 -25.64 -16.98 25.83
N GLY A 552 -24.79 -17.06 24.81
CA GLY A 552 -23.96 -15.94 24.38
C GLY A 552 -24.71 -15.02 23.42
N CYS A 553 -24.05 -13.97 22.95
CA CYS A 553 -24.62 -13.03 22.00
C CYS A 553 -24.65 -13.54 20.55
N LEU A 554 -23.88 -14.57 20.18
CA LEU A 554 -23.89 -15.11 18.81
C LEU A 554 -25.04 -16.10 18.60
N THR A 555 -25.73 -16.00 17.45
CA THR A 555 -26.84 -16.88 17.09
C THR A 555 -26.85 -17.20 15.58
N SER A 556 -27.50 -18.31 15.21
CA SER A 556 -27.88 -18.64 13.82
C SER A 556 -29.29 -18.13 13.45
N ASP A 557 -30.02 -17.56 14.41
CA ASP A 557 -31.32 -16.95 14.15
C ASP A 557 -31.17 -15.72 13.25
N THR A 558 -31.91 -15.70 12.15
CA THR A 558 -31.93 -14.60 11.17
C THR A 558 -33.02 -13.57 11.45
N GLY A 559 -33.93 -13.82 12.39
CA GLY A 559 -35.02 -12.91 12.77
C GLY A 559 -34.62 -11.78 13.73
N VAL A 560 -33.32 -11.60 13.98
CA VAL A 560 -32.75 -10.64 14.94
C VAL A 560 -32.42 -9.30 14.27
N ARG A 561 -32.17 -8.24 15.05
CA ARG A 561 -31.85 -6.90 14.50
C ARG A 561 -30.37 -6.65 14.19
N LEU A 562 -29.46 -7.54 14.58
CA LEU A 562 -28.01 -7.39 14.37
C LEU A 562 -27.46 -8.57 13.54
N HIS A 563 -26.71 -8.28 12.47
CA HIS A 563 -26.08 -9.29 11.62
C HIS A 563 -24.59 -9.02 11.40
N SER A 564 -23.78 -10.08 11.33
CA SER A 564 -22.38 -10.06 10.88
C SER A 564 -22.05 -11.28 9.98
N CYS A 565 -23.07 -11.84 9.32
CA CYS A 565 -22.94 -12.94 8.36
C CYS A 565 -22.16 -12.53 7.10
N GLU A 566 -21.32 -13.43 6.61
CA GLU A 566 -20.30 -13.20 5.58
C GLU A 566 -20.77 -12.69 4.21
N LYS A 567 -20.01 -11.78 3.58
CA LYS A 567 -20.29 -11.12 2.28
C LYS A 567 -20.72 -12.09 1.17
N GLY A 568 -20.00 -13.21 1.02
CA GLY A 568 -20.25 -14.22 -0.01
C GLY A 568 -21.49 -15.10 0.22
N ASN A 569 -22.10 -15.01 1.40
CA ASN A 569 -23.25 -15.80 1.86
C ASN A 569 -24.12 -15.01 2.88
N MET A 570 -24.48 -13.76 2.55
CA MET A 570 -25.33 -12.94 3.41
C MET A 570 -26.75 -13.52 3.46
N CYS A 571 -27.37 -13.50 4.64
CA CYS A 571 -28.76 -13.94 4.79
C CYS A 571 -29.74 -12.93 4.17
N ALA A 572 -30.93 -13.40 3.78
CA ALA A 572 -31.94 -12.59 3.09
C ALA A 572 -32.30 -11.28 3.83
N VAL A 573 -32.33 -11.31 5.17
CA VAL A 573 -32.57 -10.13 6.01
C VAL A 573 -31.45 -9.10 5.88
N ALA A 574 -30.18 -9.52 5.91
CA ALA A 574 -29.01 -8.65 5.78
C ALA A 574 -28.85 -8.06 4.36
N THR A 575 -29.47 -8.66 3.34
CA THR A 575 -29.53 -8.12 1.97
C THR A 575 -30.71 -7.16 1.75
N GLY A 576 -31.52 -6.86 2.79
CA GLY A 576 -32.67 -5.97 2.67
C GLY A 576 -32.29 -4.52 2.39
N PRO A 577 -33.11 -3.75 1.62
CA PRO A 577 -32.80 -2.36 1.26
C PRO A 577 -32.85 -1.39 2.45
N SER A 578 -33.48 -1.76 3.56
CA SER A 578 -33.59 -0.95 4.78
C SER A 578 -32.45 -1.19 5.79
N VAL A 579 -31.48 -2.06 5.49
CA VAL A 579 -30.40 -2.44 6.42
C VAL A 579 -29.38 -1.31 6.57
N VAL A 580 -29.13 -0.91 7.81
CA VAL A 580 -28.08 0.07 8.15
C VAL A 580 -26.74 -0.64 8.28
N SER A 581 -25.74 -0.18 7.55
CA SER A 581 -24.40 -0.77 7.55
C SER A 581 -23.50 -0.14 8.62
N ILE A 582 -22.96 -0.96 9.51
CA ILE A 582 -21.93 -0.58 10.48
C ILE A 582 -20.57 -0.93 9.88
N GLN A 583 -19.68 0.05 9.74
CA GLN A 583 -18.36 -0.10 9.13
C GLN A 583 -17.27 0.45 10.08
N PRO A 584 -16.41 -0.40 10.67
CA PRO A 584 -15.26 0.07 11.42
C PRO A 584 -14.26 0.81 10.53
N ILE A 585 -13.59 1.81 11.10
CA ILE A 585 -12.53 2.60 10.45
C ILE A 585 -11.38 2.74 11.46
N VAL A 586 -10.14 2.86 11.03
CA VAL A 586 -8.98 3.02 11.93
C VAL A 586 -9.12 4.28 12.79
N THR A 587 -9.41 5.40 12.13
CA THR A 587 -9.54 6.74 12.73
C THR A 587 -10.20 7.68 11.71
N ARG A 588 -10.50 8.92 12.12
CA ARG A 588 -10.83 10.02 11.20
C ARG A 588 -9.64 10.95 11.09
N LEU A 589 -9.23 11.21 9.85
CA LEU A 589 -8.18 12.18 9.55
C LEU A 589 -8.71 13.61 9.80
N ALA A 590 -7.80 14.57 9.96
CA ALA A 590 -8.16 15.97 10.29
C ALA A 590 -9.03 16.69 9.23
N ASN A 591 -9.15 16.13 8.03
CA ASN A 591 -10.05 16.57 6.96
C ASN A 591 -11.45 15.92 7.03
N GLY A 592 -11.73 15.11 8.05
CA GLY A 592 -12.97 14.35 8.21
C GLY A 592 -13.01 13.03 7.44
N GLU A 593 -12.01 12.71 6.62
CA GLU A 593 -11.98 11.44 5.88
C GLU A 593 -11.78 10.25 6.84
N ALA A 594 -12.58 9.21 6.63
CA ALA A 594 -12.45 7.96 7.35
C ALA A 594 -11.28 7.14 6.82
N LEU A 595 -10.33 6.80 7.70
CA LEU A 595 -9.26 5.87 7.34
C LEU A 595 -9.76 4.43 7.44
N ALA A 596 -9.93 3.73 6.32
CA ALA A 596 -10.36 2.34 6.33
C ALA A 596 -9.25 1.38 6.84
N GLU A 597 -9.66 0.39 7.63
CA GLU A 597 -8.82 -0.74 8.04
C GLU A 597 -8.85 -1.82 6.94
N GLN A 598 -7.70 -2.41 6.60
CA GLN A 598 -7.64 -3.55 5.67
C GLN A 598 -8.39 -4.74 6.28
N GLY A 599 -9.18 -5.44 5.47
CA GLY A 599 -10.13 -6.45 5.96
C GLY A 599 -11.58 -5.94 6.10
N VAL A 600 -11.79 -4.63 6.18
CA VAL A 600 -13.14 -4.03 6.25
C VAL A 600 -13.71 -3.77 4.86
N GLY A 601 -14.96 -4.21 4.61
CA GLY A 601 -15.67 -3.96 3.34
C GLY A 601 -15.49 -5.04 2.26
N GLY A 602 -14.34 -5.70 2.20
CA GLY A 602 -14.07 -6.91 1.42
C GLY A 602 -12.73 -7.46 1.88
N GLY A 603 -12.73 -8.67 2.45
CA GLY A 603 -11.59 -9.19 3.22
C GLY A 603 -10.28 -9.08 2.44
N GLY A 604 -9.35 -8.23 2.89
CA GLY A 604 -8.07 -8.06 2.23
C GLY A 604 -7.25 -9.34 2.38
N ASP A 605 -7.17 -10.13 1.30
CA ASP A 605 -6.50 -11.42 1.15
C ASP A 605 -6.87 -12.54 2.15
N ASP A 606 -7.63 -12.23 3.21
CA ASP A 606 -7.37 -12.85 4.51
C ASP A 606 -7.79 -14.32 4.65
N LEU A 607 -8.63 -14.81 3.73
CA LEU A 607 -8.74 -16.23 3.37
C LEU A 607 -9.06 -16.39 1.87
N GLU A 608 -8.75 -15.36 1.06
CA GLU A 608 -8.87 -15.36 -0.40
C GLU A 608 -7.64 -15.99 -1.08
N ARG A 609 -6.55 -16.23 -0.34
CA ARG A 609 -5.38 -16.97 -0.84
C ARG A 609 -5.78 -18.31 -1.46
N GLU A 610 -5.70 -18.30 -2.78
CA GLU A 610 -5.87 -19.43 -3.68
C GLU A 610 -4.86 -20.54 -3.37
N ALA A 611 -5.04 -21.72 -3.94
CA ALA A 611 -4.09 -22.81 -3.71
C ALA A 611 -2.75 -22.52 -4.41
N GLU A 612 -1.78 -22.03 -3.63
CA GLU A 612 -0.36 -22.00 -4.03
C GLU A 612 0.08 -23.43 -4.41
N LEU A 613 0.18 -23.68 -5.72
CA LEU A 613 0.89 -24.83 -6.27
C LEU A 613 2.37 -24.52 -6.22
N ALA A 614 3.15 -25.42 -5.62
CA ALA A 614 4.58 -25.23 -5.48
C ALA A 614 5.31 -25.49 -6.80
N PHE A 615 5.52 -24.44 -7.57
CA PHE A 615 6.45 -24.40 -8.70
C PHE A 615 7.70 -23.62 -8.31
N SER A 616 8.78 -24.35 -7.99
CA SER A 616 10.10 -23.81 -7.72
C SER A 616 10.74 -23.28 -9.01
N LEU A 617 10.29 -22.10 -9.47
CA LEU A 617 10.69 -21.47 -10.74
C LEU A 617 12.21 -21.31 -10.85
N GLN A 618 12.85 -22.17 -11.63
CA GLN A 618 14.15 -21.91 -12.25
C GLN A 618 13.95 -21.18 -13.58
N GLU A 619 15.02 -20.63 -14.18
CA GLU A 619 14.92 -19.81 -15.40
C GLU A 619 14.24 -20.53 -16.59
N ASN A 620 14.28 -21.87 -16.62
CA ASN A 620 13.65 -22.68 -17.66
C ASN A 620 12.12 -22.81 -17.50
N ASP A 621 11.55 -22.58 -16.32
CA ASP A 621 10.12 -22.83 -16.05
C ASP A 621 9.20 -21.75 -16.64
N ALA A 622 9.72 -20.55 -16.87
CA ALA A 622 8.99 -19.50 -17.58
C ALA A 622 8.72 -19.86 -19.06
N ALA A 623 9.64 -20.60 -19.69
CA ALA A 623 9.43 -21.17 -21.01
C ALA A 623 8.40 -22.31 -20.96
N ALA A 624 8.51 -23.22 -19.98
CA ALA A 624 7.57 -24.32 -19.81
C ALA A 624 6.12 -23.86 -19.56
N LEU A 625 5.91 -22.77 -18.81
CA LEU A 625 4.58 -22.16 -18.62
C LEU A 625 4.03 -21.46 -19.87
N MET A 626 4.90 -20.85 -20.69
CA MET A 626 4.53 -20.30 -22.00
C MET A 626 4.14 -21.42 -22.98
N ASP A 627 4.93 -22.49 -23.06
CA ASP A 627 4.66 -23.65 -23.92
C ASP A 627 3.37 -24.37 -23.49
N LEU A 628 3.16 -24.55 -22.18
CA LEU A 628 1.92 -25.12 -21.65
C LEU A 628 0.69 -24.28 -22.04
N TRP A 629 0.80 -22.94 -22.07
CA TRP A 629 -0.29 -22.07 -22.51
C TRP A 629 -0.54 -22.17 -24.03
N VAL A 630 0.52 -22.21 -24.84
CA VAL A 630 0.45 -22.40 -26.30
C VAL A 630 -0.18 -23.76 -26.64
N CYS A 631 0.16 -24.84 -25.91
CA CYS A 631 -0.44 -26.16 -26.10
C CYS A 631 -1.94 -26.22 -25.74
N ILE A 632 -2.46 -25.31 -24.91
CA ILE A 632 -3.88 -25.28 -24.50
C ILE A 632 -4.74 -24.41 -25.45
N ARG A 633 -4.15 -23.49 -26.23
CA ARG A 633 -4.84 -22.74 -27.30
C ARG A 633 -4.07 -22.77 -28.63
N PRO A 634 -4.36 -23.73 -29.53
CA PRO A 634 -3.66 -23.83 -30.82
C PRO A 634 -3.95 -22.73 -31.86
N SER A 635 -4.76 -21.70 -31.55
CA SER A 635 -5.37 -20.84 -32.57
C SER A 635 -5.49 -19.34 -32.28
N ASP A 636 -5.01 -18.83 -31.13
CA ASP A 636 -4.91 -17.37 -30.90
C ASP A 636 -3.49 -17.00 -30.45
N SER A 637 -2.77 -16.22 -31.26
CA SER A 637 -1.49 -15.64 -30.88
C SER A 637 -1.68 -14.50 -29.88
N LEU A 638 -0.97 -14.57 -28.75
CA LEU A 638 -0.97 -13.53 -27.71
C LEU A 638 -0.57 -12.15 -28.27
N ASP A 639 -1.29 -11.11 -27.87
CA ASP A 639 -0.81 -9.75 -28.11
C ASP A 639 0.37 -9.40 -27.19
N GLU A 640 1.13 -8.37 -27.56
CA GLU A 640 2.35 -7.98 -26.83
C GLU A 640 2.05 -7.52 -25.39
N ALA A 641 0.86 -6.98 -25.13
CA ALA A 641 0.46 -6.51 -23.80
C ALA A 641 0.10 -7.68 -22.86
N GLN A 642 -0.55 -8.73 -23.38
CA GLN A 642 -0.82 -9.97 -22.66
C GLN A 642 0.49 -10.72 -22.34
N ARG A 643 1.41 -10.78 -23.31
CA ARG A 643 2.74 -11.39 -23.12
C ARG A 643 3.54 -10.65 -22.05
N GLU A 644 3.55 -9.32 -22.09
CA GLU A 644 4.27 -8.50 -21.11
C GLU A 644 3.61 -8.52 -19.72
N GLY A 645 2.27 -8.58 -19.66
CA GLY A 645 1.52 -8.77 -18.43
C GLY A 645 1.86 -10.11 -17.73
N LEU A 646 1.93 -11.20 -18.50
CA LEU A 646 2.30 -12.51 -17.96
C LEU A 646 3.77 -12.56 -17.51
N LYS A 647 4.72 -12.03 -18.32
CA LYS A 647 6.13 -11.91 -17.93
C LYS A 647 6.27 -11.11 -16.63
N LYS A 648 5.56 -9.99 -16.51
CA LYS A 648 5.59 -9.16 -15.30
C LYS A 648 5.08 -9.95 -14.09
N ALA A 649 3.97 -10.66 -14.21
CA ALA A 649 3.44 -11.50 -13.13
C ALA A 649 4.46 -12.60 -12.71
N ILE A 650 5.16 -13.22 -13.65
CA ILE A 650 6.21 -14.21 -13.37
C ILE A 650 7.42 -13.58 -12.65
N ASN A 651 7.88 -12.40 -13.09
CA ASN A 651 8.97 -11.69 -12.43
C ASN A 651 8.58 -11.18 -11.03
N ASP A 652 7.37 -10.63 -10.86
CA ASP A 652 6.82 -10.24 -9.56
C ASP A 652 6.77 -11.43 -8.59
N VAL A 653 6.46 -12.64 -9.08
CA VAL A 653 6.44 -13.89 -8.30
C VAL A 653 7.86 -14.32 -7.89
N ARG A 654 8.81 -14.30 -8.83
CA ARG A 654 10.24 -14.60 -8.59
C ARG A 654 10.87 -13.65 -7.56
N ASP A 655 10.73 -12.35 -7.78
CA ASP A 655 11.44 -11.32 -6.99
C ASP A 655 10.83 -11.16 -5.58
N LYS A 656 9.61 -11.67 -5.35
CA LYS A 656 8.92 -11.69 -4.05
C LYS A 656 9.00 -13.04 -3.33
N GLY A 657 9.67 -14.04 -3.91
CA GLY A 657 9.83 -15.37 -3.32
C GLY A 657 8.49 -16.10 -3.11
N ARG A 658 7.53 -15.90 -4.01
CA ARG A 658 6.22 -16.57 -4.01
C ARG A 658 6.16 -17.54 -5.19
N GLU A 659 5.21 -18.47 -5.19
CA GLU A 659 5.00 -19.42 -6.30
C GLU A 659 3.68 -19.11 -7.01
N LEU A 660 3.60 -19.44 -8.30
CA LEU A 660 2.50 -19.02 -9.17
C LEU A 660 1.24 -19.88 -8.91
N SER A 661 0.22 -19.29 -8.27
CA SER A 661 -1.01 -20.00 -7.90
C SER A 661 -1.88 -20.27 -9.13
N LEU A 662 -2.14 -21.55 -9.40
CA LEU A 662 -3.16 -22.00 -10.35
C LEU A 662 -4.14 -22.88 -9.57
N ASN A 663 -5.41 -22.46 -9.52
CA ASN A 663 -6.48 -23.13 -8.76
C ASN A 663 -6.80 -24.55 -9.27
N VAL A 664 -5.95 -25.52 -8.94
CA VAL A 664 -6.19 -26.94 -9.20
C VAL A 664 -5.65 -27.77 -8.03
N ALA A 665 -6.48 -28.64 -7.47
CA ALA A 665 -5.97 -29.64 -6.54
C ALA A 665 -5.11 -30.64 -7.32
N ALA A 666 -3.90 -30.97 -6.84
CA ALA A 666 -3.04 -31.94 -7.52
C ALA A 666 -3.71 -33.33 -7.68
N SER A 667 -4.72 -33.64 -6.86
CA SER A 667 -5.57 -34.84 -6.94
C SER A 667 -6.74 -34.76 -7.94
N SER A 668 -6.87 -33.68 -8.73
CA SER A 668 -7.96 -33.49 -9.70
C SER A 668 -7.49 -33.25 -11.13
N LEU A 669 -6.22 -33.53 -11.44
CA LEU A 669 -5.63 -33.38 -12.78
C LEU A 669 -5.83 -34.64 -13.64
N ASP A 670 -7.08 -34.96 -13.96
CA ASP A 670 -7.40 -35.87 -15.08
C ASP A 670 -7.44 -35.11 -16.41
N LYS A 671 -7.25 -35.83 -17.52
CA LYS A 671 -7.03 -35.28 -18.88
C LYS A 671 -8.19 -34.45 -19.51
N GLY A 672 -9.24 -34.11 -18.75
CA GLY A 672 -10.43 -33.40 -19.24
C GLY A 672 -10.53 -31.91 -18.89
N ASP A 673 -9.77 -31.40 -17.90
CA ASP A 673 -10.09 -30.13 -17.22
C ASP A 673 -9.41 -28.86 -17.78
N GLN A 674 -9.04 -28.84 -19.07
CA GLN A 674 -8.41 -27.68 -19.74
C GLN A 674 -9.16 -26.35 -19.54
N ALA A 675 -10.50 -26.37 -19.59
CA ALA A 675 -11.35 -25.18 -19.44
C ALA A 675 -11.28 -24.51 -18.05
N ARG A 676 -10.83 -25.23 -17.01
CA ARG A 676 -10.69 -24.70 -15.65
C ARG A 676 -9.36 -23.96 -15.47
N ILE A 677 -8.26 -24.54 -15.96
CA ILE A 677 -6.94 -23.89 -16.02
C ILE A 677 -7.02 -22.62 -16.86
N GLN A 678 -7.72 -22.67 -17.99
CA GLN A 678 -7.96 -21.52 -18.87
C GLN A 678 -8.73 -20.37 -18.18
N ASN A 679 -9.72 -20.68 -17.34
CA ASN A 679 -10.45 -19.68 -16.55
C ASN A 679 -9.58 -19.05 -15.45
N ALA A 680 -8.71 -19.83 -14.79
CA ALA A 680 -7.79 -19.32 -13.77
C ALA A 680 -6.79 -18.31 -14.36
N LEU A 681 -6.14 -18.67 -15.47
CA LEU A 681 -5.22 -17.78 -16.19
C LEU A 681 -5.90 -16.51 -16.72
N SER A 682 -7.16 -16.60 -17.17
CA SER A 682 -7.90 -15.44 -17.66
C SER A 682 -8.24 -14.43 -16.56
N ARG A 683 -8.41 -14.87 -15.29
CA ARG A 683 -8.68 -13.99 -14.15
C ARG A 683 -7.45 -13.22 -13.70
N LEU A 684 -6.29 -13.87 -13.65
CA LEU A 684 -4.99 -13.24 -13.39
C LEU A 684 -4.67 -12.07 -14.35
N ILE A 685 -5.24 -12.08 -15.56
CA ILE A 685 -5.09 -11.03 -16.58
C ILE A 685 -6.17 -9.93 -16.46
N SER A 686 -7.30 -10.21 -15.80
CA SER A 686 -8.48 -9.32 -15.77
C SER A 686 -8.78 -8.65 -14.42
N ASP A 687 -8.10 -9.02 -13.32
CA ASP A 687 -8.20 -8.32 -12.04
C ASP A 687 -7.50 -6.95 -12.05
N GLY A 688 -8.21 -6.01 -12.68
CA GLY A 688 -7.76 -4.65 -12.91
C GLY A 688 -8.92 -3.66 -13.09
N LYS A 689 -10.02 -3.82 -12.32
CA LYS A 689 -11.00 -2.77 -11.92
C LYS A 689 -12.26 -3.40 -11.27
N HIS A 690 -12.35 -3.35 -9.94
CA HIS A 690 -13.64 -3.16 -9.27
C HIS A 690 -13.47 -2.20 -8.09
N ALA A 691 -13.69 -0.92 -8.34
CA ALA A 691 -13.88 0.06 -7.28
C ALA A 691 -15.35 0.01 -6.87
N GLU A 692 -15.64 -0.39 -5.63
CA GLU A 692 -16.97 -0.20 -5.05
C GLU A 692 -17.22 1.30 -4.90
N THR A 693 -18.13 1.84 -5.72
CA THR A 693 -18.66 3.19 -5.58
C THR A 693 -19.50 3.26 -4.32
N GLY A 694 -19.08 4.10 -3.37
CA GLY A 694 -19.85 4.37 -2.16
C GLY A 694 -21.17 5.08 -2.49
N ASP A 695 -22.28 4.40 -2.27
CA ASP A 695 -23.60 5.02 -2.20
C ASP A 695 -23.77 5.67 -0.81
N ASP A 696 -23.28 6.91 -0.69
CA ASP A 696 -23.39 7.72 0.54
C ASP A 696 -24.64 8.63 0.54
N GLY A 697 -25.64 8.35 -0.32
CA GLY A 697 -26.79 9.24 -0.57
C GLY A 697 -28.11 8.93 0.15
N GLU A 698 -28.42 7.66 0.42
CA GLU A 698 -29.74 7.29 0.97
C GLU A 698 -29.81 7.36 2.50
N THR A 699 -30.87 7.99 3.03
CA THR A 699 -31.18 8.07 4.47
C THR A 699 -32.37 7.19 4.83
N VAL A 700 -32.37 6.64 6.05
CA VAL A 700 -33.52 5.94 6.64
C VAL A 700 -34.03 6.80 7.79
N GLY A 701 -35.24 7.33 7.66
CA GLY A 701 -35.83 8.22 8.69
C GLY A 701 -35.06 9.53 8.94
N GLY A 702 -34.20 9.96 8.00
CA GLY A 702 -33.32 11.12 8.16
C GLY A 702 -31.95 10.80 8.78
N LEU A 703 -31.69 9.55 9.16
CA LEU A 703 -30.39 9.08 9.64
C LEU A 703 -29.59 8.39 8.51
N PRO A 704 -28.24 8.39 8.57
CA PRO A 704 -27.40 7.82 7.51
C PRO A 704 -27.54 6.30 7.43
N ARG A 705 -27.46 5.74 6.21
CA ARG A 705 -27.42 4.27 6.03
C ARG A 705 -26.08 3.62 6.38
N VAL A 706 -25.01 4.39 6.51
CA VAL A 706 -23.68 3.86 6.87
C VAL A 706 -23.16 4.55 8.12
N ILE A 707 -23.06 3.79 9.21
CA ILE A 707 -22.43 4.22 10.47
C ILE A 707 -20.96 3.83 10.39
N ARG A 708 -20.08 4.83 10.28
CA ARG A 708 -18.62 4.65 10.34
C ARG A 708 -18.13 5.04 11.74
N PHE A 709 -17.38 4.19 12.43
CA PHE A 709 -16.91 4.41 13.81
C PHE A 709 -15.43 4.01 13.97
N PRO A 710 -14.62 4.76 14.75
CA PRO A 710 -13.19 4.50 14.88
C PRO A 710 -12.92 3.30 15.79
N TYR A 711 -12.31 2.25 15.27
CA TYR A 711 -11.89 1.07 16.01
C TYR A 711 -10.79 0.39 15.20
N SER A 712 -9.55 0.38 15.73
CA SER A 712 -8.43 -0.32 15.09
C SER A 712 -7.94 -1.50 15.91
N ARG A 713 -7.50 -2.54 15.21
CA ARG A 713 -6.86 -3.73 15.81
C ARG A 713 -5.33 -3.63 15.87
N HIS A 714 -4.73 -2.60 15.27
CA HIS A 714 -3.29 -2.36 15.29
C HIS A 714 -2.97 -1.06 16.03
N SER A 715 -1.73 -0.94 16.52
CA SER A 715 -1.23 0.26 17.19
C SER A 715 -1.02 1.42 16.21
N SER A 716 -1.25 2.65 16.68
CA SER A 716 -0.75 3.86 16.02
C SER A 716 0.74 4.06 16.31
N TYR A 717 1.41 4.90 15.52
CA TYR A 717 2.82 5.19 15.73
C TYR A 717 3.15 5.70 17.17
N PRO A 718 2.39 6.63 17.78
CA PRO A 718 2.62 7.01 19.19
C PRO A 718 2.49 5.84 20.18
N GLU A 719 1.52 4.94 20.00
CA GLU A 719 1.34 3.75 20.86
C GLU A 719 2.49 2.74 20.68
N LEU A 720 3.05 2.63 19.47
CA LEU A 720 4.28 1.85 19.23
C LEU A 720 5.47 2.48 19.92
N CYS A 721 5.64 3.81 19.87
CA CYS A 721 6.69 4.51 20.61
C CYS A 721 6.59 4.28 22.12
N GLU A 722 5.38 4.32 22.71
CA GLU A 722 5.15 3.98 24.12
C GLU A 722 5.51 2.51 24.46
N LEU A 723 5.29 1.58 23.52
CA LEU A 723 5.73 0.18 23.70
C LEU A 723 7.26 0.04 23.65
N VAL A 724 7.94 0.72 22.72
CA VAL A 724 9.42 0.69 22.66
C VAL A 724 10.01 1.33 23.92
N ASP A 725 9.50 2.49 24.34
CA ASP A 725 9.90 3.19 25.57
C ASP A 725 9.67 2.36 26.84
N LEU A 726 8.60 1.54 26.88
CA LEU A 726 8.34 0.63 28.00
C LEU A 726 9.47 -0.39 28.20
N PHE A 727 10.12 -0.86 27.13
CA PHE A 727 11.12 -1.93 27.21
C PHE A 727 12.56 -1.46 26.99
N THR A 728 12.77 -0.29 26.39
CA THR A 728 14.09 0.28 26.03
C THR A 728 15.05 -0.72 25.36
N PRO A 729 14.62 -1.46 24.32
CA PRO A 729 15.40 -2.56 23.73
C PRO A 729 16.74 -2.09 23.14
N HIS A 730 17.65 -3.02 22.87
CA HIS A 730 18.90 -2.70 22.17
C HIS A 730 18.67 -2.48 20.66
N ASP A 731 17.87 -3.32 20.00
CA ASP A 731 17.48 -3.23 18.58
C ASP A 731 15.95 -3.36 18.42
N VAL A 732 15.42 -2.89 17.29
CA VAL A 732 14.00 -3.02 16.91
C VAL A 732 13.93 -3.55 15.48
N TRP A 733 13.23 -4.67 15.29
CA TRP A 733 13.04 -5.26 13.97
C TRP A 733 11.60 -5.05 13.47
N PRO A 734 11.38 -4.40 12.32
CA PRO A 734 10.03 -4.21 11.78
C PRO A 734 9.50 -5.53 11.20
N CYS A 735 8.35 -5.99 11.67
CA CYS A 735 7.67 -7.14 11.07
C CYS A 735 6.95 -6.77 9.76
N THR A 736 6.66 -5.49 9.54
CA THR A 736 5.82 -5.01 8.44
C THR A 736 6.52 -3.88 7.65
N VAL A 737 7.00 -4.19 6.45
CA VAL A 737 7.91 -3.36 5.64
C VAL A 737 7.46 -3.33 4.18
N ASN A 738 7.14 -2.14 3.65
CA ASN A 738 6.77 -2.00 2.24
C ASN A 738 7.90 -1.34 1.42
N VAL A 739 8.85 -2.18 0.98
CA VAL A 739 10.05 -1.73 0.24
C VAL A 739 9.69 -1.00 -1.07
N GLU A 740 8.71 -1.48 -1.84
CA GLU A 740 8.27 -0.81 -3.08
C GLU A 740 7.72 0.59 -2.82
N ARG A 741 6.89 0.75 -1.78
CA ARG A 741 6.35 2.05 -1.35
C ARG A 741 7.45 2.98 -0.85
N TRP A 742 8.47 2.45 -0.18
CA TRP A 742 9.60 3.24 0.31
C TRP A 742 10.49 3.69 -0.87
N LYS A 743 10.80 2.80 -1.83
CA LYS A 743 11.53 3.15 -3.07
C LYS A 743 10.74 4.13 -3.95
N ALA A 744 9.49 3.84 -4.28
CA ALA A 744 8.65 4.65 -5.18
C ALA A 744 8.26 6.03 -4.62
N GLN A 745 8.47 6.28 -3.32
CA GLN A 745 8.26 7.59 -2.68
C GLN A 745 9.58 8.34 -2.43
N GLY A 746 10.74 7.79 -2.83
CA GLY A 746 12.07 8.33 -2.48
C GLY A 746 12.41 8.22 -0.99
N LEU A 747 11.60 7.48 -0.23
CA LEU A 747 11.65 7.36 1.23
C LEU A 747 12.59 6.27 1.74
N CYS A 748 13.12 5.40 0.87
CA CYS A 748 14.06 4.33 1.25
C CYS A 748 15.30 4.86 2.02
N ARG A 749 15.74 6.07 1.70
CA ARG A 749 16.85 6.76 2.39
C ARG A 749 16.47 7.38 3.74
N PHE A 750 15.19 7.45 4.08
CA PHE A 750 14.64 8.22 5.21
C PHE A 750 13.83 7.39 6.24
N VAL A 751 13.20 6.29 5.83
CA VAL A 751 12.48 5.38 6.75
C VAL A 751 13.46 4.36 7.31
N ARG A 752 14.14 4.75 8.38
CA ARG A 752 15.08 3.91 9.15
C ARG A 752 14.50 3.64 10.54
N ILE A 753 14.82 2.49 11.11
CA ILE A 753 14.50 2.18 12.51
C ILE A 753 15.19 3.17 13.44
N GLU A 754 16.43 3.57 13.14
CA GLU A 754 17.14 4.63 13.87
C GLU A 754 16.29 5.91 14.01
N ASN A 755 15.61 6.32 12.92
CA ASN A 755 14.81 7.55 12.87
C ASN A 755 13.44 7.42 13.56
N LEU A 756 12.86 6.22 13.56
CA LEU A 756 11.53 5.96 14.13
C LEU A 756 11.61 5.68 15.64
N PHE A 757 12.48 4.76 16.04
CA PHE A 757 12.46 4.17 17.38
C PHE A 757 13.77 4.40 18.15
N GLY A 758 14.82 4.89 17.48
CA GLY A 758 16.17 4.94 18.07
C GLY A 758 16.35 5.93 19.23
N ILE A 759 15.40 6.83 19.47
CA ILE A 759 15.39 7.68 20.68
C ILE A 759 14.86 6.94 21.93
N PHE A 760 14.18 5.81 21.75
CA PHE A 760 13.61 4.98 22.81
C PHE A 760 14.44 3.70 23.07
N CYS A 761 15.50 3.47 22.30
CA CYS A 761 16.35 2.29 22.42
C CYS A 761 17.58 2.57 23.28
N SER A 762 18.11 1.53 23.92
CA SER A 762 19.30 1.61 24.80
C SER A 762 20.60 1.18 24.14
N GLY A 763 20.54 0.69 22.89
CA GLY A 763 21.67 0.16 22.12
C GLY A 763 22.51 1.21 21.38
N GLU A 764 23.52 0.74 20.67
CA GLU A 764 24.24 1.55 19.67
C GLU A 764 23.31 1.92 18.50
N LYS A 765 23.60 3.01 17.79
CA LYS A 765 22.77 3.53 16.68
C LYS A 765 22.82 2.68 15.38
N ALA A 766 23.04 1.38 15.49
CA ALA A 766 23.40 0.50 14.39
C ALA A 766 22.40 -0.67 14.27
N TYR A 767 21.16 -0.35 13.89
CA TYR A 767 20.03 -1.29 13.79
C TYR A 767 20.24 -2.34 12.69
N ALA A 768 20.05 -3.62 13.01
CA ALA A 768 20.36 -4.72 12.08
C ALA A 768 19.48 -4.69 10.81
N HIS A 769 18.23 -4.27 10.94
CA HIS A 769 17.33 -4.09 9.79
C HIS A 769 17.82 -2.99 8.83
N ASP A 770 18.25 -1.85 9.36
CA ASP A 770 18.72 -0.72 8.54
C ASP A 770 20.01 -1.08 7.78
N GLN A 771 20.90 -1.88 8.40
CA GLN A 771 22.08 -2.45 7.74
C GLN A 771 21.69 -3.41 6.61
N MET A 772 20.76 -4.34 6.85
CA MET A 772 20.26 -5.28 5.83
C MET A 772 19.67 -4.54 4.62
N MET A 773 18.93 -3.46 4.84
CA MET A 773 18.36 -2.65 3.77
C MET A 773 19.44 -1.89 2.99
N ALA A 774 20.42 -1.30 3.67
CA ALA A 774 21.55 -0.63 3.02
C ALA A 774 22.44 -1.58 2.21
N GLU A 775 22.58 -2.84 2.63
CA GLU A 775 23.29 -3.87 1.87
C GLU A 775 22.53 -4.22 0.58
N ARG A 776 21.21 -4.49 0.68
CA ARG A 776 20.35 -4.77 -0.47
C ARG A 776 20.33 -3.62 -1.49
N GLU A 777 20.42 -2.38 -1.03
CA GLU A 777 20.54 -1.21 -1.91
C GLU A 777 21.90 -1.17 -2.63
N ARG A 778 23.02 -1.47 -1.93
CA ARG A 778 24.34 -1.59 -2.57
C ARG A 778 24.39 -2.69 -3.63
N THR A 779 23.94 -3.90 -3.31
CA THR A 779 23.92 -5.02 -4.29
C THR A 779 23.07 -4.69 -5.51
N ALA A 780 21.91 -4.05 -5.32
CA ALA A 780 21.06 -3.64 -6.45
C ALA A 780 21.74 -2.58 -7.34
N SER A 781 22.40 -1.58 -6.75
CA SER A 781 23.16 -0.56 -7.50
C SER A 781 24.45 -1.09 -8.15
N GLU A 782 25.00 -2.20 -7.67
CA GLU A 782 26.14 -2.88 -8.32
C GLU A 782 25.66 -3.68 -9.54
N MET A 783 24.55 -4.43 -9.42
CA MET A 783 23.94 -5.13 -10.56
C MET A 783 23.47 -4.17 -11.67
N GLU A 784 22.92 -3.00 -11.31
CA GLU A 784 22.54 -1.96 -12.28
C GLU A 784 23.75 -1.31 -13.00
N ARG A 785 24.97 -1.37 -12.42
CA ARG A 785 26.18 -0.84 -13.06
C ARG A 785 26.86 -1.86 -13.98
N ASP A 786 26.89 -3.13 -13.58
CA ASP A 786 27.45 -4.20 -14.42
C ASP A 786 26.66 -4.37 -15.73
N ASP A 787 25.35 -4.12 -15.73
CA ASP A 787 24.52 -4.10 -16.94
C ASP A 787 24.88 -2.91 -17.88
N ASP A 788 25.22 -1.74 -17.34
CA ASP A 788 25.51 -0.52 -18.12
C ASP A 788 26.96 -0.52 -18.67
N ASP A 789 27.94 -0.99 -17.88
CA ASP A 789 29.34 -1.15 -18.33
C ASP A 789 29.50 -2.27 -19.39
N SER A 790 28.54 -3.20 -19.48
CA SER A 790 28.55 -4.28 -20.49
C SER A 790 28.52 -3.80 -21.95
N GLN A 791 28.16 -2.53 -22.21
CA GLN A 791 28.09 -1.96 -23.56
C GLN A 791 29.34 -1.20 -24.01
N GLN A 792 30.38 -1.02 -23.17
CA GLN A 792 31.61 -0.33 -23.57
C GLN A 792 32.92 -0.97 -23.05
N THR A 793 33.29 -2.13 -23.60
CA THR A 793 34.57 -2.29 -24.36
C THR A 793 34.78 -3.72 -24.85
N SER A 794 35.27 -3.85 -26.08
CA SER A 794 35.75 -5.11 -26.63
C SER A 794 37.27 -5.06 -26.84
N ILE A 795 38.02 -5.89 -26.12
CA ILE A 795 39.10 -6.76 -26.61
C ILE A 795 39.66 -7.60 -25.44
N SER A 796 39.80 -8.89 -25.71
CA SER A 796 40.19 -10.00 -24.83
C SER A 796 41.58 -9.92 -24.17
N ILE A 797 41.73 -10.57 -23.01
CA ILE A 797 42.60 -11.76 -22.82
C ILE A 797 41.95 -12.69 -21.77
N ALA A 798 41.93 -14.00 -22.03
CA ALA A 798 41.25 -14.99 -21.19
C ALA A 798 42.22 -15.84 -20.36
N SER A 799 41.77 -16.32 -19.18
CA SER A 799 42.13 -17.62 -18.57
C SER A 799 41.51 -17.75 -17.17
N SER A 800 41.01 -18.89 -16.68
CA SER A 800 40.33 -20.06 -17.30
C SER A 800 39.85 -20.98 -16.16
N ARG A 801 38.67 -21.63 -16.31
CA ARG A 801 38.42 -23.08 -16.07
C ARG A 801 36.92 -23.46 -16.07
N HIS A 802 36.42 -23.67 -17.29
CA HIS A 802 35.47 -24.72 -17.72
C HIS A 802 33.98 -24.74 -17.28
N PRO A 803 33.09 -25.38 -18.08
CA PRO A 803 33.21 -25.74 -19.50
C PRO A 803 32.02 -25.30 -20.39
N VAL A 804 32.34 -24.82 -21.60
CA VAL A 804 31.40 -24.63 -22.71
C VAL A 804 31.30 -25.94 -23.48
N SER A 805 30.09 -26.50 -23.68
CA SER A 805 29.89 -27.70 -24.51
C SER A 805 28.56 -27.75 -25.29
N ARG A 806 27.46 -27.23 -24.74
CA ARG A 806 26.15 -27.25 -25.42
C ARG A 806 26.05 -26.31 -26.63
N ASN A 807 26.57 -25.09 -26.52
CA ASN A 807 26.44 -24.10 -27.60
C ASN A 807 27.26 -24.50 -28.85
N GLU A 808 28.44 -25.12 -28.64
CA GLU A 808 29.28 -25.61 -29.74
C GLU A 808 28.66 -26.82 -30.46
N ALA A 809 28.01 -27.71 -29.71
CA ALA A 809 27.22 -28.82 -30.28
C ALA A 809 26.03 -28.32 -31.11
N PHE A 810 25.28 -27.33 -30.60
CA PHE A 810 24.15 -26.71 -31.32
C PHE A 810 24.59 -26.01 -32.62
N ILE A 811 25.72 -25.30 -32.59
CA ILE A 811 26.29 -24.67 -33.79
C ILE A 811 26.70 -25.72 -34.84
N ARG A 812 27.31 -26.83 -34.43
CA ARG A 812 27.64 -27.94 -35.35
C ARG A 812 26.39 -28.63 -35.92
N MET A 813 25.37 -28.83 -35.10
CA MET A 813 24.08 -29.39 -35.56
C MET A 813 23.45 -28.48 -36.62
N ARG A 814 23.41 -27.16 -36.40
CA ARG A 814 22.90 -26.20 -37.40
C ARG A 814 23.72 -26.17 -38.68
N ALA A 815 25.04 -26.38 -38.61
CA ALA A 815 25.89 -26.44 -39.81
C ALA A 815 25.56 -27.64 -40.72
N ASN A 816 25.19 -28.79 -40.14
CA ASN A 816 24.79 -29.99 -40.91
C ASN A 816 23.42 -29.86 -41.62
N VAL A 817 22.61 -28.85 -41.29
CA VAL A 817 21.28 -28.62 -41.91
C VAL A 817 21.37 -27.61 -43.08
N SER A 818 22.57 -27.11 -43.41
CA SER A 818 22.79 -25.99 -44.33
C SER A 818 23.30 -26.37 -45.73
N SER A 819 23.38 -27.67 -46.07
CA SER A 819 23.81 -28.15 -47.39
C SER A 819 22.66 -28.83 -48.13
N ASP A 820 22.38 -28.40 -49.36
CA ASP A 820 21.30 -28.90 -50.24
C ASP A 820 21.54 -30.33 -50.81
N ASP A 821 22.22 -31.21 -50.07
CA ASP A 821 22.37 -32.64 -50.39
C ASP A 821 21.66 -33.47 -49.30
N ASP A 822 20.75 -34.36 -49.72
CA ASP A 822 19.82 -35.16 -48.90
C ASP A 822 20.49 -36.27 -48.03
N ASP A 823 21.79 -36.15 -47.73
CA ASP A 823 22.63 -37.21 -47.14
C ASP A 823 22.95 -36.93 -45.66
N TRP A 824 22.01 -37.29 -44.77
CA TRP A 824 22.08 -37.01 -43.33
C TRP A 824 23.21 -37.79 -42.64
N ARG A 825 24.16 -37.08 -42.02
CA ARG A 825 25.30 -37.68 -41.29
C ARG A 825 25.10 -37.62 -39.78
N PRO A 826 24.94 -38.77 -39.08
CA PRO A 826 24.75 -38.80 -37.63
C PRO A 826 25.99 -38.29 -36.88
N ILE A 827 25.75 -37.52 -35.81
CA ILE A 827 26.78 -37.04 -34.88
C ILE A 827 26.75 -37.96 -33.65
N PRO A 828 27.88 -38.52 -33.19
CA PRO A 828 27.90 -39.33 -31.98
C PRO A 828 27.60 -38.47 -30.75
N LEU A 829 26.65 -38.92 -29.92
CA LEU A 829 26.24 -38.26 -28.68
C LEU A 829 27.40 -38.16 -27.68
N LEU A 830 27.55 -36.98 -27.08
CA LEU A 830 28.59 -36.66 -26.10
C LEU A 830 28.04 -36.72 -24.67
N SER A 831 27.72 -37.93 -24.19
CA SER A 831 27.72 -38.25 -22.76
C SER A 831 28.28 -39.66 -22.53
N THR A 832 28.96 -39.87 -21.41
CA THR A 832 29.79 -41.07 -21.13
C THR A 832 29.26 -41.95 -20.01
N ASP A 833 27.99 -41.81 -19.63
CA ASP A 833 27.35 -42.48 -18.50
C ASP A 833 26.28 -43.53 -18.89
N GLY A 834 25.91 -43.63 -20.17
CA GLY A 834 25.27 -44.82 -20.75
C GLY A 834 23.88 -45.19 -20.21
N GLY A 835 23.19 -44.24 -19.59
CA GLY A 835 21.91 -44.43 -18.91
C GLY A 835 20.68 -43.95 -19.69
N HIS A 836 20.75 -43.88 -21.02
CA HIS A 836 19.68 -43.32 -21.85
C HIS A 836 18.48 -44.24 -22.00
N ASP A 837 17.28 -43.67 -21.86
CA ASP A 837 16.02 -44.38 -22.15
C ASP A 837 15.73 -44.43 -23.66
N VAL A 838 14.62 -45.09 -24.04
CA VAL A 838 14.27 -45.31 -25.45
C VAL A 838 13.93 -44.00 -26.17
N ALA A 839 13.34 -43.02 -25.48
CA ALA A 839 13.02 -41.72 -26.08
C ALA A 839 14.28 -40.87 -26.26
N GLU A 840 15.25 -40.97 -25.34
CA GLU A 840 16.56 -40.32 -25.48
C GLU A 840 17.47 -40.96 -26.56
N GLN A 841 17.17 -42.17 -27.02
CA GLN A 841 17.85 -42.82 -28.16
C GLN A 841 17.14 -42.60 -29.50
N GLU A 842 15.86 -42.20 -29.48
CA GLU A 842 15.04 -41.92 -30.66
C GLU A 842 15.11 -40.44 -31.09
N LEU A 843 15.67 -39.57 -30.23
CA LEU A 843 15.93 -38.14 -30.44
C LEU A 843 17.35 -37.86 -31.00
#